data_AF-A0A914TR28-F1
#
_entry.id   AF-A0A914TR28-F1
#
_cell.length_a   1.000
_cell.length_b   1.000
_cell.length_c   1.000
_cell.angle_alpha   90.00
_cell.angle_beta   90.00
_cell.angle_gamma   90.00
#
_symmetry.space_group_name_H-M   'P 1'
#
loop_
_entity.id
_entity.type
_entity.pdbx_description
1 polymer ?
#
loop_
_entity_poly.entity_id
_entity_poly.type
_entity_poly.pdbx_seq_one_letter_code
_entity_poly.pdbx_strand_id
1 'polypeptide(L)'
;MRCYGELTESSNITTDIADFCKMFMLVTTPSEREITEVIAKELSMDLHVFSPDIAKNIIDSFFQRIVKWATEHEDKFYERNELENVLENLKNQMKTLMLEGGQLLYCEHLKSFDLIFKELLIECKKFLDSIYPSVSVKQILRVQSNDPVLTAIKLEQTLRARTYDSFYKKVLFYPLTSYLNWERAIRGNRMAPFKFEDTCNLMVIVEDKIYENSQNFYDRVCDSLKNFAHMKMIIITSTESVLIENLKICFDNAKGSSGPGIVKFDDVFHSAPTTDNCTFTSLSKESQENLLKSKVQFFGKPIILNTLIDNQTLYDFIDQLTFLKLIKKEDVIIGQTSDPDRNSGFYTPRNIGLIEIDSKLLKEKKSLYNNIIAIEGTNETFEEDARQLLLKNNVKTENIYTADSLLPQNPVYGMIYVIFDPSTSEDQYNKLCENYESIHWLKSVENRLLWCSSTNSPLEFFGFHAKRNSYFTGDISALPYFFKNKTVVIADKAGMGKSTILTNFAHEIQKNTIKKWIIKIDLNFYNKTLKEIHAKKGLFREEFKIRFEKQEENRWDKNDMEEYGKVILKALINEDEKDTRHVSLEENLFRSFFKNGDMIIMFDGFDEINPRYEEVVKYICLELKSKTKNQIWITTRTNLQNDLERDLKKKYRLKILKH
;
A
#
# COMPACT_ATOMS: atom_id res chain seq x y z
N MET A 1 26.23 -19.08 -48.91
CA MET A 1 27.46 -18.88 -49.70
C MET A 1 27.54 -19.94 -50.80
N ARG A 2 27.69 -19.55 -52.07
CA ARG A 2 28.05 -20.45 -53.18
C ARG A 2 29.30 -19.88 -53.85
N CYS A 3 30.34 -20.70 -54.01
CA CYS A 3 31.51 -20.36 -54.82
C CYS A 3 31.36 -20.98 -56.21
N TYR A 4 31.69 -20.21 -57.24
CA TYR A 4 32.10 -20.73 -58.55
C TYR A 4 33.60 -20.46 -58.69
N GLY A 5 34.35 -21.49 -59.05
CA GLY A 5 35.75 -21.40 -59.46
C GLY A 5 36.09 -22.65 -60.25
N GLU A 6 36.35 -22.49 -61.55
CA GLU A 6 36.93 -23.54 -62.38
C GLU A 6 38.42 -23.69 -62.03
N LEU A 7 38.83 -24.91 -61.69
CA LEU A 7 40.22 -25.29 -61.50
C LEU A 7 40.79 -25.71 -62.85
N THR A 8 41.82 -25.00 -63.35
CA THR A 8 42.62 -25.48 -64.47
C THR A 8 43.79 -26.31 -63.98
N GLU A 9 44.00 -27.43 -64.65
CA GLU A 9 45.03 -28.44 -64.38
C GLU A 9 46.45 -27.86 -64.54
N SER A 10 47.22 -27.77 -63.45
CA SER A 10 48.54 -28.42 -63.31
C SER A 10 49.44 -27.74 -62.27
N SER A 11 50.09 -28.61 -61.49
CA SER A 11 51.24 -28.38 -60.60
C SER A 11 51.01 -27.71 -59.23
N ASN A 12 50.87 -28.59 -58.25
CA ASN A 12 51.08 -28.40 -56.81
C ASN A 12 49.89 -27.83 -56.02
N ILE A 13 48.87 -28.68 -55.84
CA ILE A 13 47.75 -28.51 -54.90
C ILE A 13 48.17 -27.97 -53.53
N THR A 14 49.35 -28.32 -53.04
CA THR A 14 49.86 -27.83 -51.74
C THR A 14 50.27 -26.36 -51.78
N THR A 15 50.82 -25.89 -52.91
CA THR A 15 51.16 -24.48 -53.15
C THR A 15 49.93 -23.68 -53.50
N ASP A 16 49.01 -24.25 -54.28
CA ASP A 16 47.71 -23.62 -54.59
C ASP A 16 46.81 -23.52 -53.35
N ILE A 17 46.81 -24.50 -52.44
CA ILE A 17 46.11 -24.42 -51.15
C ILE A 17 46.79 -23.40 -50.22
N ALA A 18 48.12 -23.29 -50.24
CA ALA A 18 48.85 -22.29 -49.45
C ALA A 18 48.63 -20.87 -49.99
N ASP A 19 48.57 -20.69 -51.31
CA ASP A 19 48.28 -19.41 -51.97
C ASP A 19 46.78 -19.09 -51.92
N PHE A 20 45.88 -20.08 -51.96
CA PHE A 20 44.45 -19.95 -51.66
C PHE A 20 44.20 -19.56 -50.20
N CYS A 21 44.96 -20.11 -49.25
CA CYS A 21 44.91 -19.70 -47.86
C CYS A 21 45.50 -18.28 -47.64
N LYS A 22 46.47 -17.84 -48.46
CA LYS A 22 46.91 -16.43 -48.51
C LYS A 22 45.86 -15.51 -49.15
N MET A 23 45.00 -16.04 -50.02
CA MET A 23 43.82 -15.38 -50.58
C MET A 23 42.56 -15.50 -49.70
N PHE A 24 42.71 -15.68 -48.37
CA PHE A 24 41.65 -15.27 -47.44
C PHE A 24 41.55 -13.74 -47.42
N MET A 25 41.13 -13.17 -48.56
CA MET A 25 40.42 -11.91 -48.52
C MET A 25 39.11 -12.16 -47.78
N LEU A 26 38.77 -11.30 -46.82
CA LEU A 26 37.37 -11.02 -46.51
C LEU A 26 36.74 -10.41 -47.79
N VAL A 27 36.44 -11.24 -48.81
CA VAL A 27 35.85 -10.82 -50.11
C VAL A 27 34.42 -10.31 -49.95
N THR A 28 33.86 -10.43 -48.75
CA THR A 28 32.64 -9.73 -48.41
C THR A 28 32.90 -9.02 -47.11
N THR A 29 32.94 -7.68 -47.15
CA THR A 29 32.49 -6.87 -46.02
C THR A 29 31.10 -7.41 -45.70
N PRO A 30 30.92 -8.19 -44.61
CA PRO A 30 29.61 -8.69 -44.30
C PRO A 30 28.73 -7.46 -44.08
N SER A 31 27.52 -7.48 -44.63
CA SER A 31 26.63 -6.33 -44.51
C SER A 31 26.42 -6.01 -43.03
N GLU A 32 26.16 -4.73 -42.71
CA GLU A 32 25.86 -4.31 -41.33
C GLU A 32 24.85 -5.24 -40.66
N ARG A 33 23.84 -5.64 -41.42
CA ARG A 33 22.83 -6.61 -41.01
C ARG A 33 23.40 -7.99 -40.66
N GLU A 34 24.28 -8.57 -41.48
CA GLU A 34 24.86 -9.90 -41.23
C GLU A 34 25.79 -9.91 -40.02
N ILE A 35 26.58 -8.84 -39.83
CA ILE A 35 27.42 -8.67 -38.64
C ILE A 35 26.54 -8.52 -37.39
N THR A 36 25.50 -7.66 -37.46
CA THR A 36 24.52 -7.48 -36.38
C THR A 36 23.81 -8.79 -36.04
N GLU A 37 23.40 -9.59 -37.02
CA GLU A 37 22.74 -10.88 -36.80
C GLU A 37 23.68 -11.91 -36.15
N VAL A 38 24.96 -11.98 -36.55
CA VAL A 38 25.96 -12.86 -35.93
C VAL A 38 26.27 -12.42 -34.51
N ILE A 39 26.51 -11.13 -34.27
CA ILE A 39 26.77 -10.61 -32.93
C ILE A 39 25.54 -10.81 -32.03
N ALA A 40 24.34 -10.47 -32.51
CA ALA A 40 23.11 -10.68 -31.77
C ALA A 40 22.91 -12.16 -31.43
N LYS A 41 23.20 -13.07 -32.36
CA LYS A 41 23.11 -14.51 -32.14
C LYS A 41 24.12 -14.98 -31.10
N GLU A 42 25.41 -14.69 -31.26
CA GLU A 42 26.46 -15.10 -30.31
C GLU A 42 26.25 -14.47 -28.93
N LEU A 43 25.90 -13.18 -28.86
CA LEU A 43 25.56 -12.52 -27.60
C LEU A 43 24.27 -13.09 -26.99
N SER A 44 23.24 -13.41 -27.78
CA SER A 44 21.99 -13.97 -27.25
C SER A 44 22.15 -15.41 -26.74
N MET A 45 22.96 -16.22 -27.43
CA MET A 45 23.19 -17.63 -27.12
C MET A 45 24.10 -17.80 -25.90
N ASP A 46 25.13 -16.97 -25.75
CA ASP A 46 26.06 -17.07 -24.63
C ASP A 46 25.61 -16.31 -23.38
N LEU A 47 24.77 -15.27 -23.52
CA LEU A 47 24.56 -14.35 -22.40
C LEU A 47 23.19 -14.40 -21.77
N HIS A 48 22.06 -14.67 -22.45
CA HIS A 48 20.70 -14.62 -21.84
C HIS A 48 20.40 -13.39 -20.93
N VAL A 49 21.24 -12.35 -20.92
CA VAL A 49 21.35 -11.37 -19.82
C VAL A 49 20.94 -9.96 -20.25
N PHE A 50 20.75 -9.72 -21.54
CA PHE A 50 20.41 -8.38 -22.04
C PHE A 50 18.97 -8.30 -22.52
N SER A 51 18.29 -7.21 -22.16
CA SER A 51 17.07 -6.82 -22.86
C SER A 51 17.41 -6.51 -24.34
N PRO A 52 16.47 -6.72 -25.28
CA PRO A 52 16.72 -6.51 -26.72
C PRO A 52 17.27 -5.12 -27.06
N ASP A 53 16.87 -4.09 -26.33
CA ASP A 53 17.29 -2.71 -26.56
C ASP A 53 18.77 -2.46 -26.23
N ILE A 54 19.34 -3.24 -25.32
CA ILE A 54 20.73 -3.12 -24.88
C ILE A 54 21.65 -3.90 -25.78
N ALA A 55 21.22 -5.09 -26.20
CA ALA A 55 21.90 -5.83 -27.25
C ALA A 55 22.08 -4.89 -28.45
N LYS A 56 21.04 -4.14 -28.84
CA LYS A 56 21.13 -3.15 -29.90
C LYS A 56 22.19 -2.07 -29.65
N ASN A 57 22.19 -1.38 -28.50
CA ASN A 57 23.17 -0.32 -28.23
C ASN A 57 24.63 -0.83 -28.13
N ILE A 58 24.84 -2.02 -27.54
CA ILE A 58 26.16 -2.66 -27.47
C ILE A 58 26.60 -3.08 -28.89
N ILE A 59 25.68 -3.65 -29.67
CA ILE A 59 25.92 -4.04 -31.07
C ILE A 59 26.25 -2.81 -31.89
N ASP A 60 25.52 -1.70 -31.79
CA ASP A 60 25.73 -0.50 -32.58
C ASP A 60 27.09 0.14 -32.26
N SER A 61 27.47 0.24 -30.98
CA SER A 61 28.78 0.76 -30.56
C SER A 61 29.94 -0.15 -30.97
N PHE A 62 29.75 -1.46 -30.84
CA PHE A 62 30.73 -2.45 -31.27
C PHE A 62 30.90 -2.47 -32.79
N PHE A 63 29.78 -2.38 -33.52
CA PHE A 63 29.74 -2.31 -34.97
C PHE A 63 30.47 -1.07 -35.49
N GLN A 64 30.18 0.11 -34.93
CA GLN A 64 30.89 1.35 -35.28
C GLN A 64 32.41 1.23 -35.06
N ARG A 65 32.85 0.52 -34.03
CA ARG A 65 34.29 0.29 -33.77
C ARG A 65 34.91 -0.72 -34.74
N ILE A 66 34.21 -1.80 -35.07
CA ILE A 66 34.67 -2.74 -36.12
C ILE A 66 34.77 -2.03 -37.46
N VAL A 67 33.74 -1.27 -37.84
CA VAL A 67 33.73 -0.51 -39.10
C VAL A 67 34.87 0.49 -39.12
N LYS A 68 35.03 1.29 -38.05
CA LYS A 68 36.15 2.24 -37.93
C LYS A 68 37.50 1.54 -38.07
N TRP A 69 37.69 0.43 -37.37
CA TRP A 69 38.91 -0.36 -37.47
C TRP A 69 39.14 -0.88 -38.89
N ALA A 70 38.12 -1.44 -39.54
CA ALA A 70 38.21 -1.93 -40.92
C ALA A 70 38.56 -0.81 -41.90
N THR A 71 37.96 0.38 -41.76
CA THR A 71 38.26 1.55 -42.59
C THR A 71 39.66 2.11 -42.35
N GLU A 72 40.21 2.01 -41.13
CA GLU A 72 41.59 2.44 -40.83
C GLU A 72 42.65 1.47 -41.41
N HIS A 73 42.22 0.31 -41.92
CA HIS A 73 43.10 -0.78 -42.32
C HIS A 73 42.75 -1.41 -43.68
N GLU A 74 41.97 -0.71 -44.52
CA GLU A 74 41.35 -1.20 -45.76
C GLU A 74 42.36 -1.75 -46.81
N ASP A 75 43.65 -1.42 -46.71
CA ASP A 75 44.71 -1.82 -47.65
C ASP A 75 45.83 -2.70 -47.05
N LYS A 76 45.68 -3.21 -45.82
CA LYS A 76 46.71 -4.03 -45.17
C LYS A 76 46.43 -5.52 -45.28
N PHE A 77 47.37 -6.26 -45.86
CA PHE A 77 47.43 -7.71 -45.72
C PHE A 77 47.94 -8.06 -44.32
N TYR A 78 47.17 -8.85 -43.60
CA TYR A 78 47.56 -9.33 -42.28
C TYR A 78 48.18 -10.72 -42.39
N GLU A 79 49.36 -10.91 -41.80
CA GLU A 79 49.83 -12.25 -41.53
C GLU A 79 48.95 -12.94 -40.49
N ARG A 80 48.92 -14.28 -40.47
CA ARG A 80 48.08 -15.05 -39.55
C ARG A 80 48.22 -14.60 -38.08
N ASN A 81 49.44 -14.33 -37.63
CA ASN A 81 49.71 -13.88 -36.26
C ASN A 81 49.14 -12.48 -35.98
N GLU A 82 49.15 -11.59 -36.97
CA GLU A 82 48.59 -10.25 -36.85
C GLU A 82 47.05 -10.31 -36.82
N LEU A 83 46.45 -11.17 -37.65
CA LEU A 83 45.01 -11.42 -37.62
C LEU A 83 44.56 -12.03 -36.29
N GLU A 84 45.31 -13.01 -35.75
CA GLU A 84 45.04 -13.59 -34.44
C GLU A 84 45.12 -12.53 -33.32
N ASN A 85 46.10 -11.62 -33.37
CA ASN A 85 46.21 -10.49 -32.43
C ASN A 85 45.02 -9.52 -32.55
N VAL A 86 44.58 -9.21 -33.77
CA VAL A 86 43.41 -8.37 -34.03
C VAL A 86 42.14 -9.01 -33.46
N LEU A 87 41.93 -10.30 -33.74
CA LEU A 87 40.76 -11.04 -33.24
C LEU A 87 40.75 -11.11 -31.71
N GLU A 88 41.90 -11.32 -31.07
CA GLU A 88 42.00 -11.29 -29.62
C GLU A 88 41.77 -9.87 -29.06
N ASN A 89 42.23 -8.83 -29.73
CA ASN A 89 41.92 -7.44 -29.36
C ASN A 89 40.41 -7.15 -29.47
N LEU A 90 39.77 -7.51 -30.59
CA LEU A 90 38.32 -7.37 -30.78
C LEU A 90 37.55 -8.15 -29.71
N LYS A 91 37.94 -9.39 -29.42
CA LYS A 91 37.35 -10.20 -28.36
C LYS A 91 37.49 -9.55 -26.98
N ASN A 92 38.63 -8.93 -26.69
CA ASN A 92 38.84 -8.20 -25.44
C ASN A 92 38.00 -6.91 -25.39
N GLN A 93 37.88 -6.19 -26.50
CA GLN A 93 36.99 -5.04 -26.61
C GLN A 93 35.51 -5.42 -26.44
N MET A 94 35.06 -6.55 -27.01
CA MET A 94 33.72 -7.09 -26.79
C MET A 94 33.47 -7.36 -25.31
N LYS A 95 34.41 -8.03 -24.63
CA LYS A 95 34.29 -8.28 -23.18
C LYS A 95 34.17 -6.96 -22.40
N THR A 96 34.95 -5.94 -22.75
CA THR A 96 34.86 -4.61 -22.14
C THR A 96 33.52 -3.95 -22.43
N LEU A 97 33.03 -3.97 -23.66
CA LEU A 97 31.73 -3.39 -24.02
C LEU A 97 30.56 -4.11 -23.35
N MET A 98 30.64 -5.43 -23.19
CA MET A 98 29.65 -6.19 -22.43
C MET A 98 29.63 -5.80 -20.95
N LEU A 99 30.81 -5.51 -20.39
CA LEU A 99 30.95 -5.03 -19.02
C LEU A 99 30.48 -3.59 -18.83
N GLU A 100 30.77 -2.71 -19.78
CA GLU A 100 30.25 -1.34 -19.75
C GLU A 100 28.73 -1.36 -19.94
N GLY A 101 28.23 -2.17 -20.87
CA GLY A 101 26.81 -2.30 -21.18
C GLY A 101 25.98 -2.87 -20.04
N GLY A 102 26.47 -3.93 -19.36
CA GLY A 102 25.77 -4.51 -18.21
C GLY A 102 25.68 -3.56 -17.02
N GLN A 103 26.73 -2.78 -16.76
CA GLN A 103 26.72 -1.75 -15.72
C GLN A 103 25.77 -0.62 -16.09
N LEU A 104 25.86 -0.09 -17.32
CA LEU A 104 24.99 0.98 -17.79
C LEU A 104 23.52 0.56 -17.67
N LEU A 105 23.20 -0.68 -18.06
CA LEU A 105 21.87 -1.23 -17.86
C LEU A 105 21.46 -1.19 -16.39
N TYR A 106 22.32 -1.68 -15.50
CA TYR A 106 21.96 -1.72 -14.10
C TYR A 106 21.76 -0.31 -13.52
N CYS A 107 22.61 0.66 -13.87
CA CYS A 107 22.40 2.05 -13.48
C CYS A 107 21.12 2.65 -14.07
N GLU A 108 20.77 2.37 -15.33
CA GLU A 108 19.49 2.79 -15.92
C GLU A 108 18.30 2.12 -15.22
N HIS A 109 18.43 0.86 -14.83
CA HIS A 109 17.43 0.18 -14.01
C HIS A 109 17.26 0.86 -12.65
N LEU A 110 18.36 1.21 -11.96
CA LEU A 110 18.32 1.96 -10.70
C LEU A 110 17.65 3.34 -10.87
N LYS A 111 17.90 4.03 -11.99
CA LYS A 111 17.25 5.32 -12.33
C LYS A 111 15.77 5.17 -12.62
N SER A 112 15.35 4.05 -13.19
CA SER A 112 13.95 3.81 -13.55
C SER A 112 12.99 3.77 -12.36
N PHE A 113 13.53 3.61 -11.14
CA PHE A 113 12.76 3.74 -9.91
C PHE A 113 12.39 5.18 -9.55
N ASP A 114 13.06 6.19 -10.15
CA ASP A 114 12.78 7.62 -9.97
C ASP A 114 12.76 8.07 -8.48
N LEU A 115 13.68 7.51 -7.69
CA LEU A 115 13.85 7.82 -6.28
C LEU A 115 15.02 8.77 -6.10
N ILE A 116 14.90 9.75 -5.20
CA ILE A 116 15.95 10.68 -4.80
C ILE A 116 16.06 10.62 -3.28
N PHE A 117 17.26 10.35 -2.75
CA PHE A 117 17.49 10.33 -1.30
C PHE A 117 17.95 11.70 -0.77
N LYS A 118 17.50 12.08 0.43
CA LYS A 118 17.90 13.35 1.10
C LYS A 118 19.38 13.33 1.50
N GLU A 119 19.83 12.19 2.01
CA GLU A 119 21.17 12.00 2.52
C GLU A 119 21.91 10.99 1.63
N LEU A 120 23.18 11.26 1.36
CA LEU A 120 24.06 10.36 0.61
C LEU A 120 24.88 9.49 1.55
N LEU A 121 25.52 8.43 1.05
CA LEU A 121 26.31 7.51 1.87
C LEU A 121 27.66 8.14 2.27
N ILE A 122 27.69 8.83 3.42
CA ILE A 122 28.88 9.53 3.93
C ILE A 122 30.08 8.59 4.09
N GLU A 123 29.89 7.39 4.64
CA GLU A 123 30.99 6.42 4.81
C GLU A 123 31.51 5.90 3.46
N CYS A 124 30.64 5.73 2.47
CA CYS A 124 31.07 5.43 1.10
C CYS A 124 31.89 6.58 0.52
N LYS A 125 31.48 7.84 0.75
CA LYS A 125 32.24 9.01 0.31
C LYS A 125 33.65 9.03 0.93
N LYS A 126 33.76 8.85 2.26
CA LYS A 126 35.06 8.74 2.96
C LYS A 126 35.92 7.60 2.42
N PHE A 127 35.31 6.43 2.20
CA PHE A 127 35.97 5.26 1.63
C PHE A 127 36.50 5.54 0.22
N LEU A 128 35.78 6.30 -0.60
CA LEU A 128 36.22 6.66 -1.94
C LEU A 128 37.20 7.85 -1.94
N ASP A 129 37.19 8.71 -0.92
CA ASP A 129 38.16 9.81 -0.75
C ASP A 129 39.55 9.28 -0.38
N SER A 130 39.65 8.10 0.26
CA SER A 130 40.93 7.44 0.56
C SER A 130 41.58 6.74 -0.65
N ILE A 131 41.20 7.06 -1.90
CA ILE A 131 41.81 6.50 -3.12
C ILE A 131 43.20 7.13 -3.41
N TYR A 132 43.57 8.22 -2.74
CA TYR A 132 44.84 8.93 -2.93
C TYR A 132 45.97 8.45 -1.98
N PRO A 133 47.26 8.49 -2.37
CA PRO A 133 48.19 7.36 -2.21
C PRO A 133 48.89 7.12 -0.86
N SER A 134 48.46 7.68 0.28
CA SER A 134 49.38 7.80 1.44
C SER A 134 49.02 7.07 2.74
N VAL A 135 47.88 6.39 2.88
CA VAL A 135 47.54 5.69 4.15
C VAL A 135 46.82 4.37 3.85
N SER A 136 47.18 3.29 4.59
CA SER A 136 46.72 1.91 4.39
C SER A 136 45.26 1.83 3.95
N VAL A 137 45.06 1.48 2.67
CA VAL A 137 43.77 1.62 2.02
C VAL A 137 43.02 0.31 2.18
N LYS A 138 42.04 0.26 3.09
CA LYS A 138 41.04 -0.80 3.04
C LYS A 138 40.50 -0.88 1.63
N GLN A 139 40.54 -2.06 1.02
CA GLN A 139 40.07 -2.26 -0.35
C GLN A 139 38.59 -2.65 -0.38
N ILE A 140 38.03 -3.16 0.71
CA ILE A 140 36.62 -3.56 0.76
C ILE A 140 35.85 -2.75 1.80
N LEU A 141 34.75 -2.15 1.35
CA LEU A 141 33.70 -1.61 2.20
C LEU A 141 32.44 -2.49 2.10
N ARG A 142 31.95 -2.96 3.25
CA ARG A 142 30.64 -3.59 3.34
C ARG A 142 29.60 -2.57 3.75
N VAL A 143 28.52 -2.53 2.98
CA VAL A 143 27.29 -1.81 3.33
C VAL A 143 26.19 -2.83 3.58
N GLN A 144 25.79 -2.95 4.83
CA GLN A 144 24.69 -3.80 5.24
C GLN A 144 23.39 -3.01 5.14
N SER A 145 22.41 -3.55 4.44
CA SER A 145 21.16 -2.88 4.13
C SER A 145 19.96 -3.76 4.45
N ASN A 146 18.85 -3.12 4.81
CA ASN A 146 17.54 -3.75 4.86
C ASN A 146 16.97 -4.04 3.46
N ASP A 147 17.38 -3.27 2.45
CA ASP A 147 17.10 -3.54 1.03
C ASP A 147 18.31 -3.11 0.18
N PRO A 148 19.11 -4.08 -0.31
CA PRO A 148 20.31 -3.80 -1.10
C PRO A 148 20.07 -2.96 -2.37
N VAL A 149 18.88 -3.03 -2.98
CA VAL A 149 18.55 -2.26 -4.18
C VAL A 149 18.41 -0.78 -3.84
N LEU A 150 17.75 -0.44 -2.71
CA LEU A 150 17.64 0.95 -2.28
C LEU A 150 18.98 1.58 -1.94
N THR A 151 19.82 0.84 -1.22
CA THR A 151 21.19 1.29 -0.95
C THR A 151 22.01 1.40 -2.23
N ALA A 152 21.77 0.56 -3.23
CA ALA A 152 22.40 0.68 -4.54
C ALA A 152 21.98 1.98 -5.26
N ILE A 153 20.69 2.35 -5.25
CA ILE A 153 20.21 3.64 -5.79
C ILE A 153 20.92 4.80 -5.08
N LYS A 154 20.96 4.75 -3.74
CA LYS A 154 21.60 5.80 -2.92
C LYS A 154 23.10 5.90 -3.18
N LEU A 155 23.79 4.77 -3.34
CA LEU A 155 25.21 4.72 -3.71
C LEU A 155 25.44 5.29 -5.10
N GLU A 156 24.57 4.96 -6.06
CA GLU A 156 24.63 5.47 -7.42
C GLU A 156 24.54 7.00 -7.45
N GLN A 157 23.59 7.57 -6.70
CA GLN A 157 23.47 9.02 -6.51
C GLN A 157 24.71 9.61 -5.83
N THR A 158 25.28 8.90 -4.85
CA THR A 158 26.52 9.31 -4.17
C THR A 158 27.70 9.38 -5.15
N LEU A 159 27.81 8.39 -6.05
CA LEU A 159 28.84 8.33 -7.08
C LEU A 159 28.67 9.46 -8.11
N ARG A 160 27.44 9.72 -8.56
CA ARG A 160 27.13 10.82 -9.48
C ARG A 160 27.45 12.19 -8.89
N ALA A 161 27.07 12.44 -7.64
CA ALA A 161 27.30 13.72 -6.98
C ALA A 161 28.81 14.05 -6.85
N ARG A 162 29.68 13.05 -6.92
CA ARG A 162 31.13 13.19 -6.75
C ARG A 162 31.90 13.35 -8.07
N THR A 163 31.30 13.01 -9.21
CA THR A 163 32.07 12.73 -10.43
C THR A 163 31.75 13.67 -11.60
N TYR A 164 32.81 14.18 -12.24
CA TYR A 164 32.80 14.55 -13.66
C TYR A 164 32.77 13.22 -14.46
N ASP A 165 32.02 13.14 -15.57
CA ASP A 165 31.71 11.94 -16.37
C ASP A 165 32.85 10.91 -16.59
N SER A 166 34.12 11.32 -16.48
CA SER A 166 35.30 10.47 -16.68
C SER A 166 35.49 9.39 -15.61
N PHE A 167 35.04 9.58 -14.37
CA PHE A 167 35.18 8.58 -13.30
C PHE A 167 34.17 7.46 -13.41
N TYR A 168 32.97 7.73 -13.96
CA TYR A 168 31.91 6.73 -14.08
C TYR A 168 32.29 5.59 -15.04
N LYS A 169 33.18 5.88 -16.01
CA LYS A 169 33.80 4.89 -16.90
C LYS A 169 34.73 3.90 -16.18
N LYS A 170 35.05 4.13 -14.89
CA LYS A 170 35.98 3.32 -14.09
C LYS A 170 35.34 2.59 -12.91
N VAL A 171 34.00 2.54 -12.86
CA VAL A 171 33.25 1.81 -11.84
C VAL A 171 32.64 0.58 -12.50
N LEU A 172 32.71 -0.61 -11.92
CA LEU A 172 31.85 -1.74 -12.31
C LEU A 172 30.72 -1.85 -11.30
N PHE A 173 29.46 -1.72 -11.70
CA PHE A 173 28.31 -1.73 -10.80
C PHE A 173 27.30 -2.79 -11.21
N TYR A 174 27.16 -3.85 -10.41
CA TYR A 174 26.41 -5.05 -10.79
C TYR A 174 25.59 -5.67 -9.65
N PRO A 175 24.42 -6.25 -9.95
CA PRO A 175 23.85 -7.33 -9.16
C PRO A 175 24.80 -8.53 -9.16
N LEU A 176 24.92 -9.21 -8.03
CA LEU A 176 25.78 -10.38 -7.87
C LEU A 176 25.40 -11.47 -8.88
N THR A 177 24.10 -11.74 -9.08
CA THR A 177 23.64 -12.73 -10.06
C THR A 177 24.10 -12.41 -11.48
N SER A 178 24.03 -11.14 -11.87
CA SER A 178 24.42 -10.68 -13.20
C SER A 178 25.92 -10.82 -13.41
N TYR A 179 26.72 -10.45 -12.39
CA TYR A 179 28.16 -10.64 -12.41
C TYR A 179 28.55 -12.12 -12.54
N LEU A 180 27.93 -13.02 -11.77
CA LEU A 180 28.20 -14.45 -11.81
C LEU A 180 27.85 -15.07 -13.17
N ASN A 181 26.74 -14.65 -13.78
CA ASN A 181 26.33 -15.13 -15.11
C ASN A 181 27.30 -14.65 -16.19
N TRP A 182 27.68 -13.37 -16.15
CA TRP A 182 28.68 -12.80 -17.04
C TRP A 182 30.03 -13.53 -16.93
N GLU A 183 30.47 -13.82 -15.71
CA GLU A 183 31.72 -14.52 -15.46
C GLU A 183 31.72 -15.95 -16.02
N ARG A 184 30.60 -16.67 -15.90
CA ARG A 184 30.43 -18.00 -16.50
C ARG A 184 30.52 -17.93 -18.03
N ALA A 185 29.90 -16.93 -18.64
CA ALA A 185 29.89 -16.77 -20.10
C ALA A 185 31.30 -16.57 -20.68
N ILE A 186 32.20 -15.92 -19.93
CA ILE A 186 33.55 -15.58 -20.44
C ILE A 186 34.60 -16.70 -20.23
N ARG A 187 34.16 -17.91 -19.83
CA ARG A 187 34.96 -19.15 -19.79
C ARG A 187 36.37 -18.97 -19.21
N GLY A 188 36.47 -18.34 -18.04
CA GLY A 188 37.69 -18.36 -17.23
C GLY A 188 38.72 -17.27 -17.48
N ASN A 189 38.42 -16.24 -18.30
CA ASN A 189 39.30 -15.06 -18.36
C ASN A 189 39.10 -14.19 -17.12
N ARG A 190 39.84 -14.54 -16.05
CA ARG A 190 39.83 -13.92 -14.72
C ARG A 190 39.89 -12.40 -14.82
N MET A 191 38.82 -11.73 -14.38
CA MET A 191 38.83 -10.29 -14.02
C MET A 191 39.57 -9.40 -15.04
N ALA A 192 39.42 -9.71 -16.33
CA ALA A 192 40.04 -9.00 -17.44
C ALA A 192 39.86 -7.47 -17.40
N PRO A 193 38.71 -6.89 -16.97
CA PRO A 193 38.57 -5.44 -16.87
C PRO A 193 39.47 -4.76 -15.84
N PHE A 194 40.04 -5.51 -14.90
CA PHE A 194 40.94 -4.98 -13.86
C PHE A 194 42.42 -5.12 -14.23
N LYS A 195 42.75 -5.79 -15.34
CA LYS A 195 44.13 -5.96 -15.79
C LYS A 195 44.75 -4.69 -16.39
N PHE A 196 43.93 -3.69 -16.73
CA PHE A 196 44.42 -2.43 -17.28
C PHE A 196 44.38 -1.37 -16.19
N GLU A 197 45.54 -0.80 -15.84
CA GLU A 197 45.69 0.23 -14.80
C GLU A 197 44.82 1.48 -15.07
N ASP A 198 44.37 1.66 -16.31
CA ASP A 198 43.58 2.79 -16.74
C ASP A 198 42.05 2.58 -16.65
N THR A 199 41.55 1.35 -16.49
CA THR A 199 40.14 1.05 -16.85
C THR A 199 39.15 0.98 -15.69
N CYS A 200 39.47 0.43 -14.52
CA CYS A 200 38.49 0.27 -13.43
C CYS A 200 39.13 0.23 -12.03
N ASN A 201 38.79 1.20 -11.17
CA ASN A 201 39.33 1.29 -9.80
C ASN A 201 38.30 0.98 -8.71
N LEU A 202 37.02 0.86 -9.07
CA LEU A 202 35.93 0.59 -8.13
C LEU A 202 35.01 -0.50 -8.66
N MET A 203 34.74 -1.51 -7.85
CA MET A 203 33.71 -2.51 -8.08
C MET A 203 32.60 -2.37 -7.04
N VAL A 204 31.35 -2.39 -7.47
CA VAL A 204 30.18 -2.37 -6.62
C VAL A 204 29.36 -3.61 -6.91
N ILE A 205 29.18 -4.44 -5.89
CA ILE A 205 28.44 -5.70 -5.96
C ILE A 205 27.21 -5.56 -5.07
N VAL A 206 26.03 -5.77 -5.65
CA VAL A 206 24.75 -5.76 -4.93
C VAL A 206 24.24 -7.17 -4.80
N GLU A 207 24.09 -7.65 -3.58
CA GLU A 207 23.44 -8.93 -3.32
C GLU A 207 21.93 -8.79 -3.57
N ASP A 208 21.47 -9.27 -4.72
CA ASP A 208 20.07 -9.25 -5.14
C ASP A 208 19.31 -10.53 -4.73
N LYS A 209 20.03 -11.60 -4.40
CA LYS A 209 19.49 -12.88 -3.91
C LYS A 209 20.46 -13.52 -2.91
N ILE A 210 19.92 -14.23 -1.92
CA ILE A 210 20.71 -15.08 -1.03
C ILE A 210 21.30 -16.21 -1.88
N TYR A 211 22.63 -16.25 -1.94
CA TYR A 211 23.34 -17.23 -2.74
C TYR A 211 24.06 -18.22 -1.82
N GLU A 212 23.47 -19.40 -1.65
CA GLU A 212 24.14 -20.51 -0.99
C GLU A 212 25.11 -21.15 -2.01
N ASN A 213 26.41 -21.10 -1.68
CA ASN A 213 27.47 -21.86 -2.35
C ASN A 213 28.07 -21.26 -3.64
N SER A 214 28.82 -20.16 -3.48
CA SER A 214 29.67 -19.57 -4.53
C SER A 214 31.16 -19.56 -4.16
N GLN A 215 31.70 -20.66 -3.65
CA GLN A 215 33.12 -20.77 -3.27
C GLN A 215 34.05 -20.24 -4.38
N ASN A 216 33.77 -20.65 -5.61
CA ASN A 216 34.48 -20.22 -6.81
C ASN A 216 34.50 -18.69 -7.02
N PHE A 217 33.42 -17.99 -6.68
CA PHE A 217 33.36 -16.53 -6.77
C PHE A 217 34.25 -15.88 -5.70
N TYR A 218 34.16 -16.38 -4.47
CA TYR A 218 34.95 -15.86 -3.36
C TYR A 218 36.45 -16.02 -3.59
N ASP A 219 36.88 -17.21 -4.03
CA ASP A 219 38.28 -17.47 -4.35
C ASP A 219 38.80 -16.48 -5.40
N ARG A 220 37.98 -16.15 -6.40
CA ARG A 220 38.35 -15.20 -7.47
C ARG A 220 38.38 -13.75 -7.01
N VAL A 221 37.45 -13.33 -6.16
CA VAL A 221 37.48 -12.00 -5.54
C VAL A 221 38.73 -11.85 -4.69
N CYS A 222 39.05 -12.87 -3.87
CA CYS A 222 40.27 -12.92 -3.06
C CYS A 222 41.53 -12.81 -3.92
N ASP A 223 41.62 -13.58 -5.00
CA ASP A 223 42.77 -13.55 -5.92
C ASP A 223 42.93 -12.18 -6.60
N SER A 224 41.83 -11.53 -6.94
CA SER A 224 41.88 -10.22 -7.60
C SER A 224 42.36 -9.12 -6.66
N LEU A 225 41.84 -9.10 -5.43
CA LEU A 225 42.23 -8.08 -4.45
C LEU A 225 43.71 -8.19 -4.05
N LYS A 226 44.26 -9.41 -4.03
CA LYS A 226 45.70 -9.64 -3.82
C LYS A 226 46.57 -9.08 -4.94
N ASN A 227 46.09 -9.20 -6.19
CA ASN A 227 46.86 -8.79 -7.37
C ASN A 227 46.69 -7.30 -7.71
N PHE A 228 45.63 -6.64 -7.23
CA PHE A 228 45.28 -5.27 -7.59
C PHE A 228 45.08 -4.37 -6.36
N ALA A 229 46.19 -3.91 -5.75
CA ALA A 229 46.18 -3.07 -4.54
C ALA A 229 45.40 -1.75 -4.68
N HIS A 230 45.28 -1.22 -5.89
CA HIS A 230 44.54 0.02 -6.20
C HIS A 230 43.02 -0.18 -6.31
N MET A 231 42.56 -1.43 -6.42
CA MET A 231 41.15 -1.76 -6.59
C MET A 231 40.41 -1.57 -5.27
N LYS A 232 39.28 -0.86 -5.34
CA LYS A 232 38.29 -0.81 -4.27
C LYS A 232 37.05 -1.60 -4.62
N MET A 233 36.40 -2.14 -3.61
CA MET A 233 35.17 -2.88 -3.71
C MET A 233 34.17 -2.39 -2.66
N ILE A 234 32.95 -2.12 -3.08
CA ILE A 234 31.80 -1.91 -2.21
C ILE A 234 30.87 -3.10 -2.38
N ILE A 235 30.58 -3.79 -1.28
CA ILE A 235 29.66 -4.93 -1.28
C ILE A 235 28.42 -4.51 -0.49
N ILE A 236 27.28 -4.46 -1.17
CA ILE A 236 25.97 -4.18 -0.57
C ILE A 236 25.29 -5.52 -0.30
N THR A 237 25.03 -5.82 0.97
CA THR A 237 24.45 -7.09 1.42
C THR A 237 23.20 -6.87 2.23
N SER A 238 22.29 -7.83 2.22
CA SER A 238 21.19 -7.88 3.17
C SER A 238 21.71 -8.09 4.61
N THR A 239 20.86 -7.81 5.60
CA THR A 239 21.20 -8.06 7.01
C THR A 239 21.40 -9.54 7.36
N GLU A 240 20.78 -10.43 6.58
CA GLU A 240 20.80 -11.89 6.78
C GLU A 240 21.83 -12.59 5.87
N SER A 241 22.64 -11.80 5.15
CA SER A 241 23.60 -12.33 4.19
C SER A 241 24.74 -13.12 4.84
N VAL A 242 24.93 -14.35 4.37
CA VAL A 242 26.11 -15.19 4.66
C VAL A 242 27.31 -14.89 3.75
N LEU A 243 27.14 -13.99 2.76
CA LEU A 243 28.14 -13.72 1.73
C LEU A 243 29.48 -13.30 2.34
N ILE A 244 29.43 -12.47 3.38
CA ILE A 244 30.62 -11.91 4.02
C ILE A 244 31.33 -12.92 4.90
N GLU A 245 30.58 -13.80 5.56
CA GLU A 245 31.14 -14.91 6.34
C GLU A 245 31.90 -15.86 5.42
N ASN A 246 31.33 -16.18 4.26
CA ASN A 246 32.00 -16.99 3.25
C ASN A 246 33.24 -16.30 2.69
N LEU A 247 33.19 -15.00 2.38
CA LEU A 247 34.39 -14.25 1.96
C LEU A 247 35.48 -14.31 3.03
N LYS A 248 35.11 -14.13 4.31
CA LYS A 248 36.06 -14.22 5.42
C LYS A 248 36.72 -15.59 5.49
N ILE A 249 35.93 -16.66 5.40
CA ILE A 249 36.43 -18.04 5.35
C ILE A 249 37.41 -18.23 4.19
N CYS A 250 37.13 -17.66 3.01
CA CYS A 250 38.02 -17.77 1.85
C CYS A 250 39.35 -17.05 2.06
N PHE A 251 39.33 -15.83 2.62
CA PHE A 251 40.55 -15.10 2.97
C PHE A 251 41.38 -15.82 4.05
N ASP A 252 40.71 -16.45 5.03
CA ASP A 252 41.37 -17.21 6.09
C ASP A 252 41.94 -18.54 5.58
N ASN A 253 41.24 -19.25 4.69
CA ASN A 253 41.71 -20.52 4.13
C ASN A 253 42.85 -20.34 3.12
N ALA A 254 42.96 -19.17 2.48
CA ALA A 254 44.09 -18.86 1.61
C ALA A 254 45.45 -18.84 2.34
N LYS A 255 45.47 -18.90 3.68
CA LYS A 255 46.69 -18.98 4.52
C LYS A 255 47.50 -20.27 4.32
N GLY A 256 46.94 -21.32 3.74
CA GLY A 256 47.62 -22.60 3.51
C GLY A 256 48.65 -22.62 2.36
N SER A 257 48.71 -21.55 1.56
CA SER A 257 49.64 -21.42 0.43
C SER A 257 50.81 -20.53 0.85
N SER A 258 51.97 -21.12 1.13
CA SER A 258 53.17 -20.50 1.69
C SER A 258 53.92 -19.55 0.73
N GLY A 259 53.23 -18.50 0.26
CA GLY A 259 53.83 -17.37 -0.44
C GLY A 259 54.01 -16.14 0.48
N PRO A 260 55.10 -15.37 0.36
CA PRO A 260 55.28 -14.12 1.08
C PRO A 260 54.26 -13.08 0.58
N GLY A 261 53.41 -12.54 1.48
CA GLY A 261 52.44 -11.47 1.16
C GLY A 261 50.97 -11.75 1.50
N ILE A 262 50.64 -12.67 2.41
CA ILE A 262 49.24 -12.96 2.78
C ILE A 262 48.62 -11.77 3.52
N VAL A 263 47.75 -11.04 2.84
CA VAL A 263 46.95 -9.95 3.44
C VAL A 263 45.84 -10.57 4.29
N LYS A 264 45.72 -10.20 5.58
CA LYS A 264 44.63 -10.71 6.43
C LYS A 264 43.32 -10.07 5.99
N PHE A 265 42.19 -10.78 6.17
CA PHE A 265 40.86 -10.22 5.92
C PHE A 265 40.68 -8.86 6.62
N ASP A 266 41.05 -8.77 7.89
CA ASP A 266 40.97 -7.55 8.67
C ASP A 266 41.89 -6.43 8.17
N ASP A 267 42.92 -6.73 7.37
CA ASP A 267 43.81 -5.72 6.76
C ASP A 267 43.16 -5.10 5.51
N VAL A 268 42.37 -5.88 4.76
CA VAL A 268 41.66 -5.47 3.53
C VAL A 268 40.30 -4.84 3.82
N PHE A 269 39.63 -5.31 4.87
CA PHE A 269 38.22 -5.04 5.15
C PHE A 269 38.04 -3.93 6.19
N HIS A 270 37.05 -3.06 5.98
CA HIS A 270 36.60 -2.12 7.01
C HIS A 270 35.96 -2.88 8.18
N SER A 271 36.53 -2.75 9.38
CA SER A 271 36.25 -3.62 10.54
C SER A 271 34.82 -3.58 11.09
N ALA A 272 34.02 -2.57 10.73
CA ALA A 272 32.60 -2.51 11.07
C ALA A 272 31.76 -2.34 9.79
N PRO A 273 30.66 -3.11 9.62
CA PRO A 273 29.73 -2.88 8.52
C PRO A 273 29.14 -1.46 8.64
N THR A 274 29.15 -0.72 7.53
CA THR A 274 28.29 0.47 7.46
C THR A 274 26.87 -0.02 7.30
N THR A 275 25.98 0.35 8.22
CA THR A 275 24.56 0.03 8.09
C THR A 275 23.83 1.17 7.37
N ASP A 276 23.01 0.82 6.39
CA ASP A 276 22.14 1.76 5.68
C ASP A 276 20.70 1.26 5.76
N ASN A 277 19.87 1.97 6.51
CA ASN A 277 18.46 1.65 6.68
C ASN A 277 17.63 2.65 5.89
N CYS A 278 17.38 2.33 4.61
CA CYS A 278 16.58 3.17 3.74
C CYS A 278 15.10 3.05 4.12
N THR A 279 14.54 4.11 4.69
CA THR A 279 13.12 4.25 5.04
C THR A 279 12.41 5.21 4.08
N PHE A 280 11.07 5.22 4.08
CA PHE A 280 10.30 6.19 3.30
C PHE A 280 10.67 7.66 3.63
N THR A 281 10.99 7.96 4.90
CA THR A 281 11.40 9.31 5.34
C THR A 281 12.77 9.75 4.84
N SER A 282 13.63 8.81 4.44
CA SER A 282 14.96 9.09 3.88
C SER A 282 14.92 9.65 2.45
N LEU A 283 13.78 9.52 1.76
CA LEU A 283 13.56 10.07 0.42
C LEU A 283 13.33 11.59 0.43
N SER A 284 13.66 12.24 -0.69
CA SER A 284 13.31 13.63 -0.98
C SER A 284 11.80 13.81 -0.97
N LYS A 285 11.35 15.05 -0.73
CA LYS A 285 9.92 15.37 -0.73
C LYS A 285 9.25 15.02 -2.07
N GLU A 286 9.94 15.27 -3.17
CA GLU A 286 9.47 14.96 -4.52
C GLU A 286 9.24 13.45 -4.73
N SER A 287 10.23 12.62 -4.37
CA SER A 287 10.08 11.16 -4.50
C SER A 287 9.02 10.60 -3.55
N GLN A 288 8.88 11.16 -2.35
CA GLN A 288 7.78 10.81 -1.44
C GLN A 288 6.42 11.11 -2.08
N GLU A 289 6.24 12.33 -2.60
CA GLU A 289 5.00 12.74 -3.27
C GLU A 289 4.69 11.91 -4.50
N ASN A 290 5.70 11.52 -5.29
CA ASN A 290 5.53 10.66 -6.45
C ASN A 290 5.13 9.23 -6.05
N LEU A 291 5.75 8.65 -5.01
CA LEU A 291 5.36 7.34 -4.49
C LEU A 291 3.94 7.34 -3.91
N LEU A 292 3.51 8.42 -3.23
CA LEU A 292 2.14 8.53 -2.73
C LEU A 292 1.08 8.67 -3.84
N LYS A 293 1.47 8.96 -5.08
CA LYS A 293 0.58 8.92 -6.25
C LYS A 293 0.39 7.51 -6.81
N SER A 294 1.04 6.50 -6.22
CA SER A 294 0.89 5.11 -6.63
C SER A 294 -0.54 4.62 -6.42
N LYS A 295 -0.99 3.72 -7.31
CA LYS A 295 -2.28 3.04 -7.19
C LYS A 295 -2.15 1.89 -6.18
N VAL A 296 -3.09 1.80 -5.27
CA VAL A 296 -3.26 0.72 -4.28
C VAL A 296 -4.67 0.16 -4.39
N GLN A 297 -4.88 -1.07 -3.94
CA GLN A 297 -6.22 -1.67 -3.88
C GLN A 297 -6.86 -1.34 -2.55
N PHE A 298 -7.96 -0.58 -2.55
CA PHE A 298 -8.75 -0.28 -1.37
C PHE A 298 -10.16 -0.83 -1.55
N PHE A 299 -10.56 -1.79 -0.71
CA PHE A 299 -11.81 -2.55 -0.88
C PHE A 299 -11.99 -3.13 -2.30
N GLY A 300 -10.92 -3.71 -2.85
CA GLY A 300 -10.93 -4.32 -4.20
C GLY A 300 -10.97 -3.32 -5.36
N LYS A 301 -10.84 -2.01 -5.09
CA LYS A 301 -10.80 -0.98 -6.11
C LYS A 301 -9.44 -0.28 -6.17
N PRO A 302 -8.91 0.02 -7.37
CA PRO A 302 -7.70 0.79 -7.49
C PRO A 302 -7.96 2.26 -7.10
N ILE A 303 -7.20 2.76 -6.13
CA ILE A 303 -7.24 4.15 -5.65
C ILE A 303 -5.82 4.72 -5.56
N ILE A 304 -5.66 6.03 -5.67
CA ILE A 304 -4.39 6.71 -5.42
C ILE A 304 -4.18 6.84 -3.90
N LEU A 305 -3.01 6.41 -3.39
CA LEU A 305 -2.76 6.32 -1.94
C LEU A 305 -2.97 7.66 -1.19
N ASN A 306 -2.46 8.78 -1.72
CA ASN A 306 -2.66 10.12 -1.13
C ASN A 306 -4.09 10.65 -1.12
N THR A 307 -5.05 9.93 -1.71
CA THR A 307 -6.46 10.33 -1.66
C THR A 307 -7.21 9.73 -0.46
N LEU A 308 -6.61 8.76 0.24
CA LEU A 308 -7.20 8.13 1.42
C LEU A 308 -7.12 9.04 2.66
N ILE A 309 -5.99 9.71 2.85
CA ILE A 309 -5.73 10.62 3.97
C ILE A 309 -4.64 11.63 3.57
N ASP A 310 -4.43 12.67 4.38
CA ASP A 310 -3.40 13.66 4.12
C ASP A 310 -1.99 13.07 4.06
N ASN A 311 -1.13 13.70 3.25
CA ASN A 311 0.23 13.23 3.00
C ASN A 311 1.08 13.18 4.27
N GLN A 312 0.90 14.14 5.18
CA GLN A 312 1.73 14.21 6.38
C GLN A 312 1.50 13.00 7.27
N THR A 313 0.24 12.59 7.43
CA THR A 313 -0.12 11.37 8.14
C THR A 313 0.39 10.12 7.42
N LEU A 314 0.33 10.07 6.09
CA LEU A 314 0.84 8.92 5.31
C LEU A 314 2.34 8.71 5.47
N TYR A 315 3.12 9.77 5.60
CA TYR A 315 4.57 9.68 5.78
C TYR A 315 4.96 8.87 7.01
N ASP A 316 4.15 8.94 8.07
CA ASP A 316 4.37 8.20 9.31
C ASP A 316 3.81 6.77 9.26
N PHE A 317 2.93 6.48 8.31
CA PHE A 317 2.21 5.20 8.23
C PHE A 317 2.87 4.17 7.30
N ILE A 318 3.71 4.61 6.36
CA ILE A 318 4.37 3.72 5.41
C ILE A 318 5.54 3.03 6.10
N ASP A 319 5.32 1.76 6.46
CA ASP A 319 6.37 0.87 6.94
C ASP A 319 7.33 0.41 5.83
N GLN A 320 8.40 -0.30 6.22
CA GLN A 320 9.41 -0.77 5.28
C GLN A 320 8.83 -1.70 4.21
N LEU A 321 7.94 -2.63 4.60
CA LEU A 321 7.38 -3.61 3.68
C LEU A 321 6.51 -2.94 2.61
N THR A 322 5.64 -2.02 3.03
CA THR A 322 4.77 -1.24 2.17
C THR A 322 5.60 -0.35 1.26
N PHE A 323 6.62 0.32 1.80
CA PHE A 323 7.56 1.12 1.02
C PHE A 323 8.18 0.30 -0.13
N LEU A 324 8.68 -0.91 0.16
CA LEU A 324 9.26 -1.78 -0.86
C LEU A 324 8.24 -2.22 -1.92
N LYS A 325 7.01 -2.55 -1.52
CA LYS A 325 5.92 -2.88 -2.46
C LYS A 325 5.63 -1.72 -3.41
N LEU A 326 5.54 -0.49 -2.88
CA LEU A 326 5.27 0.71 -3.68
C LEU A 326 6.37 0.94 -4.73
N ILE A 327 7.64 0.78 -4.35
CA ILE A 327 8.79 0.94 -5.25
C ILE A 327 8.78 -0.11 -6.36
N LYS A 328 8.50 -1.37 -6.00
CA LYS A 328 8.43 -2.49 -6.94
C LYS A 328 7.14 -2.49 -7.78
N LYS A 329 6.24 -1.52 -7.56
CA LYS A 329 4.91 -1.43 -8.17
C LYS A 329 4.09 -2.71 -7.96
N GLU A 330 4.29 -3.35 -6.81
CA GLU A 330 3.52 -4.50 -6.36
C GLU A 330 2.17 -4.03 -5.79
N ASP A 331 1.16 -4.89 -5.84
CA ASP A 331 -0.15 -4.58 -5.30
C ASP A 331 -0.11 -4.44 -3.78
N VAL A 332 -0.47 -3.24 -3.29
CA VAL A 332 -0.75 -2.98 -1.88
C VAL A 332 -2.25 -3.08 -1.69
N ILE A 333 -2.70 -4.09 -0.95
CA ILE A 333 -4.12 -4.37 -0.69
C ILE A 333 -4.49 -3.89 0.71
N ILE A 334 -5.56 -3.10 0.80
CA ILE A 334 -6.04 -2.45 2.01
C ILE A 334 -7.56 -2.64 2.11
N GLY A 335 -8.05 -3.01 3.29
CA GLY A 335 -9.49 -3.15 3.57
C GLY A 335 -10.11 -4.37 2.88
N GLN A 336 -9.34 -5.41 2.59
CA GLN A 336 -9.90 -6.65 2.03
C GLN A 336 -10.68 -7.36 3.13
N THR A 337 -12.01 -7.24 3.11
CA THR A 337 -12.89 -8.00 3.99
C THR A 337 -13.16 -9.37 3.40
N SER A 338 -13.36 -10.37 4.28
CA SER A 338 -13.35 -11.78 3.91
C SER A 338 -14.46 -12.22 2.94
N ASP A 339 -15.52 -11.43 2.74
CA ASP A 339 -16.52 -11.74 1.71
C ASP A 339 -17.60 -10.65 1.52
N PRO A 340 -17.48 -9.77 0.51
CA PRO A 340 -18.64 -9.08 -0.05
C PRO A 340 -19.31 -9.88 -1.17
N ASP A 341 -18.58 -10.80 -1.82
CA ASP A 341 -18.86 -11.24 -3.19
C ASP A 341 -19.46 -12.64 -3.33
N ARG A 342 -19.40 -13.53 -2.32
CA ARG A 342 -19.98 -14.88 -2.46
C ARG A 342 -21.47 -14.90 -2.79
N ASN A 343 -22.20 -13.78 -2.64
CA ASN A 343 -23.64 -13.72 -2.90
C ASN A 343 -24.11 -12.50 -3.72
N SER A 344 -23.22 -11.68 -4.30
CA SER A 344 -23.63 -10.45 -5.00
C SER A 344 -24.50 -10.70 -6.24
N GLY A 345 -24.36 -11.87 -6.89
CA GLY A 345 -25.16 -12.27 -8.06
C GLY A 345 -26.61 -12.68 -7.78
N PHE A 346 -27.01 -12.90 -6.52
CA PHE A 346 -28.35 -13.38 -6.14
C PHE A 346 -29.13 -12.41 -5.25
N TYR A 347 -28.68 -11.16 -5.13
CA TYR A 347 -29.38 -10.17 -4.33
C TYR A 347 -30.72 -9.78 -4.96
N THR A 348 -31.83 -10.09 -4.29
CA THR A 348 -33.12 -9.51 -4.62
C THR A 348 -33.22 -8.12 -3.96
N PRO A 349 -33.39 -7.03 -4.73
CA PRO A 349 -33.55 -5.69 -4.19
C PRO A 349 -34.67 -5.64 -3.16
N ARG A 350 -34.35 -5.20 -1.94
CA ARG A 350 -35.33 -5.03 -0.86
C ARG A 350 -35.52 -3.55 -0.58
N ASN A 351 -36.77 -3.13 -0.47
CA ASN A 351 -37.09 -1.77 -0.04
C ASN A 351 -36.91 -1.66 1.48
N ILE A 352 -36.19 -0.63 1.91
CA ILE A 352 -36.05 -0.29 3.32
C ILE A 352 -37.03 0.83 3.61
N GLY A 353 -37.97 0.58 4.51
CA GLY A 353 -38.97 1.55 4.91
C GLY A 353 -38.53 2.38 6.12
N LEU A 354 -38.39 3.69 5.92
CA LEU A 354 -38.64 4.66 7.00
C LEU A 354 -40.16 4.81 7.19
N ILE A 355 -40.60 5.02 8.43
CA ILE A 355 -42.01 5.24 8.73
C ILE A 355 -42.34 6.69 8.34
N GLU A 356 -43.08 6.87 7.26
CA GLU A 356 -43.64 8.18 6.92
C GLU A 356 -44.93 8.43 7.72
N ILE A 357 -45.04 9.64 8.24
CA ILE A 357 -46.19 10.14 8.96
C ILE A 357 -47.01 11.01 8.00
N ASP A 358 -48.31 10.74 7.89
CA ASP A 358 -49.21 11.59 7.13
C ASP A 358 -49.26 12.99 7.74
N SER A 359 -48.98 14.00 6.91
CA SER A 359 -49.15 15.41 7.25
C SER A 359 -50.54 15.77 7.81
N LYS A 360 -51.56 14.94 7.57
CA LYS A 360 -52.88 15.07 8.22
C LYS A 360 -52.81 15.04 9.74
N LEU A 361 -51.82 14.36 10.33
CA LEU A 361 -51.58 14.39 11.77
C LEU A 361 -51.50 15.84 12.30
N LEU A 362 -50.84 16.72 11.55
CA LEU A 362 -50.65 18.12 11.92
C LEU A 362 -51.97 18.91 12.01
N LYS A 363 -53.07 18.38 11.43
CA LYS A 363 -54.40 19.01 11.40
C LYS A 363 -55.33 18.54 12.52
N GLU A 364 -54.98 17.48 13.26
CA GLU A 364 -55.88 16.90 14.25
C GLU A 364 -55.91 17.70 15.55
N LYS A 365 -57.11 18.15 15.95
CA LYS A 365 -57.31 19.05 17.09
C LYS A 365 -57.78 18.38 18.39
N LYS A 366 -58.14 17.08 18.38
CA LYS A 366 -59.16 16.58 19.33
C LYS A 366 -58.73 15.53 20.38
N SER A 367 -57.52 14.97 20.39
CA SER A 367 -57.21 13.89 21.35
C SER A 367 -55.79 13.82 21.90
N LEU A 368 -54.93 14.81 21.63
CA LEU A 368 -53.48 14.67 21.84
C LEU A 368 -52.88 15.81 22.67
N TYR A 369 -53.57 16.22 23.73
CA TYR A 369 -53.05 17.17 24.71
C TYR A 369 -51.71 16.65 25.30
N ASN A 370 -50.76 17.56 25.50
CA ASN A 370 -49.42 17.32 26.07
C ASN A 370 -48.38 16.60 25.17
N ASN A 371 -48.60 16.54 23.86
CA ASN A 371 -47.58 16.02 22.92
C ASN A 371 -46.79 17.16 22.26
N ILE A 372 -45.48 16.98 22.20
CA ILE A 372 -44.54 17.85 21.47
C ILE A 372 -44.15 17.16 20.17
N ILE A 373 -44.40 17.81 19.03
CA ILE A 373 -43.88 17.37 17.73
C ILE A 373 -42.68 18.23 17.38
N ALA A 374 -41.50 17.63 17.43
CA ALA A 374 -40.29 18.26 16.95
C ALA A 374 -40.09 17.99 15.46
N ILE A 375 -39.82 19.01 14.66
CA ILE A 375 -39.60 18.92 13.21
C ILE A 375 -38.19 19.42 12.88
N GLU A 376 -37.36 18.51 12.35
CA GLU A 376 -36.05 18.83 11.77
C GLU A 376 -36.23 19.13 10.27
N GLY A 377 -35.75 20.29 9.81
CA GLY A 377 -35.66 20.55 8.37
C GLY A 377 -34.39 19.95 7.74
N THR A 378 -34.10 20.27 6.49
CA THR A 378 -33.05 19.56 5.71
C THR A 378 -31.98 20.45 5.10
N ASN A 379 -32.07 21.76 5.24
CA ASN A 379 -31.30 22.75 4.49
C ASN A 379 -31.05 24.01 5.32
N GLU A 380 -30.25 24.96 4.81
CA GLU A 380 -29.95 26.21 5.51
C GLU A 380 -31.21 27.09 5.74
N THR A 381 -32.26 26.87 4.96
CA THR A 381 -33.59 27.49 5.11
C THR A 381 -34.55 26.66 5.98
N PHE A 382 -34.03 25.70 6.76
CA PHE A 382 -34.82 24.69 7.47
C PHE A 382 -35.96 25.28 8.32
N GLU A 383 -35.71 26.42 8.96
CA GLU A 383 -36.70 27.03 9.84
C GLU A 383 -37.89 27.54 9.05
N GLU A 384 -37.64 28.26 7.95
CA GLU A 384 -38.71 28.78 7.09
C GLU A 384 -39.46 27.63 6.42
N ASP A 385 -38.77 26.61 5.92
CA ASP A 385 -39.41 25.46 5.28
C ASP A 385 -40.28 24.65 6.26
N ALA A 386 -39.80 24.43 7.49
CA ALA A 386 -40.57 23.78 8.53
C ALA A 386 -41.76 24.64 8.98
N ARG A 387 -41.58 25.96 9.13
CA ARG A 387 -42.67 26.90 9.41
C ARG A 387 -43.72 26.89 8.31
N GLN A 388 -43.33 26.98 7.05
CA GLN A 388 -44.24 26.94 5.90
C GLN A 388 -45.00 25.62 5.83
N LEU A 389 -44.34 24.49 6.10
CA LEU A 389 -45.00 23.18 6.18
C LEU A 389 -46.08 23.15 7.27
N LEU A 390 -45.77 23.67 8.46
CA LEU A 390 -46.71 23.74 9.59
C LEU A 390 -47.89 24.66 9.27
N LEU A 391 -47.62 25.86 8.73
CA LEU A 391 -48.62 26.85 8.35
C LEU A 391 -49.55 26.33 7.25
N LYS A 392 -49.01 25.67 6.22
CA LYS A 392 -49.79 25.00 5.16
C LYS A 392 -50.73 23.92 5.70
N ASN A 393 -50.43 23.37 6.87
CA ASN A 393 -51.26 22.40 7.57
C ASN A 393 -52.16 23.05 8.64
N ASN A 394 -52.40 24.37 8.57
CA ASN A 394 -53.25 25.13 9.49
C ASN A 394 -52.80 25.06 10.95
N VAL A 395 -51.50 24.83 11.20
CA VAL A 395 -50.91 25.00 12.53
C VAL A 395 -50.83 26.49 12.81
N LYS A 396 -51.31 26.91 13.97
CA LYS A 396 -51.24 28.32 14.38
C LYS A 396 -49.81 28.70 14.76
N THR A 397 -49.39 29.90 14.39
CA THR A 397 -48.06 30.45 14.72
C THR A 397 -47.75 30.44 16.21
N GLU A 398 -48.77 30.66 17.05
CA GLU A 398 -48.66 30.63 18.53
C GLU A 398 -48.24 29.27 19.10
N ASN A 399 -48.35 28.18 18.32
CA ASN A 399 -47.95 26.83 18.72
C ASN A 399 -46.61 26.39 18.10
N ILE A 400 -45.92 27.27 17.38
CA ILE A 400 -44.65 26.97 16.69
C ILE A 400 -43.50 27.67 17.42
N TYR A 401 -42.55 26.85 17.87
CA TYR A 401 -41.43 27.24 18.70
C TYR A 401 -40.11 26.82 18.06
N THR A 402 -39.03 27.48 18.43
CA THR A 402 -37.66 27.01 18.13
C THR A 402 -37.11 26.28 19.35
N ALA A 403 -36.13 25.40 19.16
CA ALA A 403 -35.56 24.61 20.25
C ALA A 403 -34.98 25.45 21.41
N ASP A 404 -34.55 26.68 21.15
CA ASP A 404 -33.99 27.59 22.16
C ASP A 404 -35.06 28.42 22.90
N SER A 405 -36.32 28.33 22.48
CA SER A 405 -37.40 29.10 23.09
C SER A 405 -37.96 28.43 24.34
N LEU A 406 -38.33 29.24 25.34
CA LEU A 406 -39.01 28.76 26.54
C LEU A 406 -40.40 28.25 26.16
N LEU A 407 -40.59 26.94 26.23
CA LEU A 407 -41.88 26.32 25.98
C LEU A 407 -42.86 26.65 27.13
N PRO A 408 -44.14 26.91 26.81
CA PRO A 408 -45.14 27.22 27.82
C PRO A 408 -45.35 26.03 28.77
N GLN A 409 -45.34 26.27 30.09
CA GLN A 409 -45.61 25.22 31.08
C GLN A 409 -47.04 24.68 31.03
N ASN A 410 -47.97 25.45 30.46
CA ASN A 410 -49.34 25.04 30.18
C ASN A 410 -49.68 25.45 28.74
N PRO A 411 -49.59 24.53 27.75
CA PRO A 411 -49.97 24.86 26.38
C PRO A 411 -51.44 25.24 26.32
N VAL A 412 -51.70 26.44 25.78
CA VAL A 412 -53.05 26.97 25.56
C VAL A 412 -53.66 26.18 24.39
N TYR A 413 -54.27 25.03 24.68
CA TYR A 413 -55.03 24.18 23.75
C TYR A 413 -54.25 23.71 22.49
N GLY A 414 -53.55 22.57 22.56
CA GLY A 414 -53.12 21.84 21.37
C GLY A 414 -51.75 21.14 21.49
N MET A 415 -51.26 20.62 20.36
CA MET A 415 -49.90 20.14 20.21
C MET A 415 -48.92 21.32 20.13
N ILE A 416 -47.75 21.16 20.75
CA ILE A 416 -46.62 22.08 20.62
C ILE A 416 -45.75 21.60 19.46
N TYR A 417 -45.36 22.50 18.57
CA TYR A 417 -44.43 22.20 17.49
C TYR A 417 -43.09 22.88 17.76
N VAL A 418 -42.00 22.12 17.73
CA VAL A 418 -40.65 22.65 17.94
C VAL A 418 -39.83 22.42 16.69
N ILE A 419 -39.19 23.45 16.17
CA ILE A 419 -38.31 23.33 15.00
C ILE A 419 -36.88 23.09 15.48
N PHE A 420 -36.27 22.03 14.96
CA PHE A 420 -34.88 21.67 15.23
C PHE A 420 -33.94 22.19 14.15
N ASP A 421 -32.77 22.65 14.61
CA ASP A 421 -31.61 22.88 13.76
C ASP A 421 -31.03 21.52 13.34
N PRO A 422 -30.90 21.23 12.03
CA PRO A 422 -30.35 19.95 11.56
C PRO A 422 -28.97 19.63 12.14
N SER A 423 -28.15 20.65 12.43
CA SER A 423 -26.78 20.49 12.94
C SER A 423 -26.72 20.12 14.43
N THR A 424 -27.72 20.49 15.22
CA THR A 424 -27.79 20.28 16.69
C THR A 424 -29.07 19.57 17.15
N SER A 425 -29.87 19.07 16.21
CA SER A 425 -31.18 18.43 16.44
C SER A 425 -31.14 17.32 17.48
N GLU A 426 -30.01 16.61 17.55
CA GLU A 426 -29.81 15.53 18.50
C GLU A 426 -29.76 16.01 19.95
N ASP A 427 -29.00 17.08 20.21
CA ASP A 427 -28.86 17.69 21.53
C ASP A 427 -30.14 18.41 21.93
N GLN A 428 -30.79 19.06 20.96
CA GLN A 428 -32.09 19.70 21.15
C GLN A 428 -33.16 18.69 21.54
N TYR A 429 -33.22 17.53 20.88
CA TYR A 429 -34.13 16.45 21.25
C TYR A 429 -33.88 15.92 22.66
N ASN A 430 -32.61 15.66 23.02
CA ASN A 430 -32.27 15.16 24.35
C ASN A 430 -32.69 16.16 25.44
N LYS A 431 -32.41 17.46 25.25
CA LYS A 431 -32.82 18.53 26.18
C LYS A 431 -34.34 18.62 26.35
N LEU A 432 -35.09 18.41 25.27
CA LEU A 432 -36.55 18.33 25.40
C LEU A 432 -36.95 17.10 26.22
N CYS A 433 -36.35 15.93 25.97
CA CYS A 433 -36.68 14.70 26.68
C CYS A 433 -36.41 14.76 28.19
N GLU A 434 -35.51 15.63 28.64
CA GLU A 434 -35.27 15.87 30.07
C GLU A 434 -36.45 16.56 30.77
N ASN A 435 -37.24 17.33 30.01
CA ASN A 435 -38.28 18.20 30.54
C ASN A 435 -39.71 17.74 30.18
N TYR A 436 -39.85 16.85 29.18
CA TYR A 436 -41.16 16.43 28.68
C TYR A 436 -41.20 14.93 28.37
N GLU A 437 -42.32 14.30 28.75
CA GLU A 437 -42.51 12.85 28.64
C GLU A 437 -43.00 12.39 27.27
N SER A 438 -43.65 13.26 26.48
CA SER A 438 -44.25 12.89 25.19
C SER A 438 -43.78 13.77 24.04
N ILE A 439 -42.61 13.40 23.48
CA ILE A 439 -41.99 14.10 22.37
C ILE A 439 -41.87 13.14 21.19
N HIS A 440 -42.21 13.65 20.01
CA HIS A 440 -42.09 12.94 18.76
C HIS A 440 -41.26 13.74 17.77
N TRP A 441 -40.11 13.20 17.37
CA TRP A 441 -39.21 13.83 16.41
C TRP A 441 -39.49 13.31 15.00
N LEU A 442 -39.81 14.24 14.11
CA LEU A 442 -40.02 14.04 12.68
C LEU A 442 -38.96 14.82 11.89
N LYS A 443 -38.59 14.30 10.72
CA LYS A 443 -37.75 14.98 9.74
C LYS A 443 -38.54 15.30 8.49
N SER A 444 -38.51 16.56 8.06
CA SER A 444 -39.16 17.01 6.84
C SER A 444 -38.22 16.81 5.64
N VAL A 445 -38.60 15.94 4.71
CA VAL A 445 -37.85 15.67 3.48
C VAL A 445 -38.81 15.73 2.30
N GLU A 446 -38.60 16.68 1.37
CA GLU A 446 -39.41 16.81 0.15
C GLU A 446 -40.94 16.82 0.42
N ASN A 447 -41.37 17.60 1.43
CA ASN A 447 -42.77 17.66 1.93
C ASN A 447 -43.30 16.36 2.57
N ARG A 448 -42.45 15.38 2.86
CA ARG A 448 -42.79 14.17 3.63
C ARG A 448 -42.27 14.30 5.05
N LEU A 449 -43.04 13.80 6.01
CA LEU A 449 -42.64 13.73 7.40
C LEU A 449 -42.16 12.31 7.70
N LEU A 450 -40.86 12.15 7.94
CA LEU A 450 -40.27 10.87 8.29
C LEU A 450 -40.13 10.80 9.80
N TRP A 451 -40.63 9.73 10.41
CA TRP A 451 -40.45 9.52 11.84
C TRP A 451 -39.00 9.18 12.16
N CYS A 452 -38.42 9.93 13.10
CA CYS A 452 -37.08 9.69 13.63
C CYS A 452 -37.20 8.91 14.94
N SER A 453 -37.68 9.57 15.99
CA SER A 453 -37.66 9.07 17.37
C SER A 453 -38.90 9.52 18.14
N SER A 454 -39.21 8.83 19.24
CA SER A 454 -40.23 9.25 20.20
C SER A 454 -39.88 8.78 21.61
N THR A 455 -40.25 9.55 22.63
CA THR A 455 -40.11 9.13 24.03
C THR A 455 -41.09 8.00 24.38
N ASN A 456 -42.27 8.00 23.76
CA ASN A 456 -43.31 6.98 23.89
C ASN A 456 -43.43 6.12 22.62
N SER A 457 -44.15 5.00 22.72
CA SER A 457 -44.36 4.09 21.59
C SER A 457 -44.95 4.84 20.37
N PRO A 458 -44.24 4.89 19.23
CA PRO A 458 -44.73 5.58 18.03
C PRO A 458 -46.00 4.94 17.49
N LEU A 459 -46.27 3.67 17.79
CA LEU A 459 -47.48 2.98 17.35
C LEU A 459 -48.72 3.45 18.12
N GLU A 460 -48.56 3.86 19.37
CA GLU A 460 -49.65 4.41 20.19
C GLU A 460 -50.01 5.81 19.72
N PHE A 461 -49.02 6.63 19.37
CA PHE A 461 -49.24 8.01 18.92
C PHE A 461 -49.60 8.12 17.43
N PHE A 462 -48.82 7.48 16.55
CA PHE A 462 -48.98 7.61 15.11
C PHE A 462 -49.92 6.55 14.50
N GLY A 463 -50.55 5.66 15.27
CA GLY A 463 -51.15 4.40 14.80
C GLY A 463 -51.91 4.42 13.46
N PHE A 464 -52.76 5.43 13.21
CA PHE A 464 -53.52 5.61 11.96
C PHE A 464 -52.87 6.58 10.95
N HIS A 465 -51.91 7.40 11.40
CA HIS A 465 -51.19 8.39 10.59
C HIS A 465 -49.87 7.87 10.04
N ALA A 466 -49.31 6.82 10.64
CA ALA A 466 -48.19 6.09 10.07
C ALA A 466 -48.68 5.45 8.77
N LYS A 467 -48.21 5.98 7.64
CA LYS A 467 -48.52 5.42 6.33
C LYS A 467 -47.84 4.06 6.26
N ARG A 468 -48.62 3.01 6.54
CA ARG A 468 -48.14 1.62 6.63
C ARG A 468 -47.49 1.10 5.35
N ASN A 469 -47.54 1.86 4.24
CA ASN A 469 -47.03 1.50 2.92
C ASN A 469 -46.27 2.62 2.19
N SER A 470 -46.04 3.80 2.78
CA SER A 470 -45.21 4.82 2.11
C SER A 470 -43.83 4.81 2.71
N TYR A 471 -42.95 4.18 1.95
CA TYR A 471 -41.59 3.90 2.33
C TYR A 471 -40.70 4.82 1.52
N PHE A 472 -39.63 5.30 2.14
CA PHE A 472 -38.56 5.94 1.38
C PHE A 472 -37.92 4.86 0.49
N THR A 473 -38.40 4.75 -0.75
CA THR A 473 -37.79 3.94 -1.82
C THR A 473 -36.60 4.65 -2.45
N GLY A 474 -36.00 5.61 -1.73
CA GLY A 474 -34.84 6.30 -2.24
C GLY A 474 -33.64 5.35 -2.33
N ASP A 475 -32.70 5.75 -3.18
CA ASP A 475 -31.47 5.02 -3.41
C ASP A 475 -30.83 4.61 -2.07
N ILE A 476 -30.59 3.30 -1.90
CA ILE A 476 -29.94 2.73 -0.72
C ILE A 476 -28.59 3.43 -0.47
N SER A 477 -27.93 3.91 -1.52
CA SER A 477 -26.68 4.68 -1.44
C SER A 477 -26.81 5.99 -0.65
N ALA A 478 -28.02 6.55 -0.50
CA ALA A 478 -28.28 7.81 0.20
C ALA A 478 -28.45 7.65 1.73
N LEU A 479 -28.76 6.44 2.21
CA LEU A 479 -28.98 6.18 3.64
C LEU A 479 -27.78 6.50 4.56
N PRO A 480 -26.50 6.31 4.18
CA PRO A 480 -25.38 6.68 5.03
C PRO A 480 -25.35 8.19 5.33
N TYR A 481 -25.69 9.00 4.32
CA TYR A 481 -25.78 10.45 4.46
C TYR A 481 -26.96 10.83 5.36
N PHE A 482 -28.09 10.14 5.22
CA PHE A 482 -29.27 10.37 6.05
C PHE A 482 -29.04 10.05 7.54
N PHE A 483 -28.26 9.00 7.81
CA PHE A 483 -27.92 8.54 9.17
C PHE A 483 -26.49 8.90 9.58
N LYS A 484 -25.93 10.00 9.06
CA LYS A 484 -24.56 10.43 9.39
C LYS A 484 -24.40 10.60 10.91
N ASN A 485 -23.37 9.96 11.47
CA ASN A 485 -23.07 9.90 12.91
C ASN A 485 -24.14 9.21 13.78
N LYS A 486 -25.02 8.39 13.18
CA LYS A 486 -26.14 7.77 13.91
C LYS A 486 -25.97 6.27 14.06
N THR A 487 -26.61 5.73 15.10
CA THR A 487 -26.74 4.29 15.34
C THR A 487 -28.10 3.81 14.80
N VAL A 488 -28.11 2.82 13.92
CA VAL A 488 -29.31 2.31 13.22
C VAL A 488 -29.61 0.87 13.65
N VAL A 489 -30.85 0.56 14.06
CA VAL A 489 -31.30 -0.87 14.18
C VAL A 489 -32.05 -1.27 12.92
N ILE A 490 -31.72 -2.44 12.39
CA ILE A 490 -32.55 -3.19 11.44
C ILE A 490 -33.09 -4.42 12.17
N ALA A 491 -34.38 -4.44 12.48
CA ALA A 491 -35.00 -5.53 13.22
C ALA A 491 -36.14 -6.20 12.45
N ASP A 492 -36.09 -7.52 12.31
CA ASP A 492 -37.14 -8.32 11.68
C ASP A 492 -37.02 -9.81 12.05
N LYS A 493 -38.02 -10.60 11.68
CA LYS A 493 -38.04 -12.07 11.83
C LYS A 493 -36.85 -12.73 11.14
N ALA A 494 -36.55 -13.96 11.55
CA ALA A 494 -35.54 -14.78 10.88
C ALA A 494 -35.92 -15.00 9.40
N GLY A 495 -34.93 -15.10 8.52
CA GLY A 495 -35.13 -15.30 7.07
C GLY A 495 -35.58 -14.06 6.28
N MET A 496 -35.75 -12.90 6.91
CA MET A 496 -36.17 -11.66 6.22
C MET A 496 -35.05 -10.93 5.46
N GLY A 497 -33.85 -11.51 5.37
CA GLY A 497 -32.75 -10.95 4.58
C GLY A 497 -32.01 -9.78 5.22
N LYS A 498 -32.00 -9.67 6.56
CA LYS A 498 -31.28 -8.62 7.31
C LYS A 498 -29.80 -8.53 6.92
N SER A 499 -29.10 -9.66 7.02
CA SER A 499 -27.68 -9.79 6.66
C SER A 499 -27.43 -9.48 5.19
N THR A 500 -28.36 -9.88 4.32
CA THR A 500 -28.30 -9.62 2.89
C THR A 500 -28.41 -8.12 2.60
N ILE A 501 -29.30 -7.40 3.30
CA ILE A 501 -29.43 -5.94 3.19
C ILE A 501 -28.16 -5.25 3.65
N LEU A 502 -27.59 -5.62 4.81
CA LEU A 502 -26.32 -5.03 5.26
C LEU A 502 -25.19 -5.25 4.25
N THR A 503 -25.13 -6.43 3.64
CA THR A 503 -24.11 -6.76 2.64
C THR A 503 -24.27 -5.91 1.38
N ASN A 504 -25.50 -5.84 0.85
CA ASN A 504 -25.78 -4.99 -0.30
C ASN A 504 -25.52 -3.51 0.01
N PHE A 505 -25.87 -3.08 1.24
CA PHE A 505 -25.62 -1.72 1.69
C PHE A 505 -24.12 -1.40 1.74
N ALA A 506 -23.30 -2.27 2.33
CA ALA A 506 -21.85 -2.12 2.32
C ALA A 506 -21.29 -2.00 0.89
N HIS A 507 -21.76 -2.86 -0.02
CA HIS A 507 -21.36 -2.86 -1.44
C HIS A 507 -21.72 -1.55 -2.14
N GLU A 508 -22.96 -1.07 -1.99
CA GLU A 508 -23.41 0.17 -2.64
C GLU A 508 -22.67 1.41 -2.10
N ILE A 509 -22.30 1.43 -0.83
CA ILE A 509 -21.50 2.53 -0.27
C ILE A 509 -20.06 2.47 -0.77
N GLN A 510 -19.45 1.28 -0.83
CA GLN A 510 -18.12 1.09 -1.43
C GLN A 510 -18.12 1.45 -2.92
N LYS A 511 -19.25 1.25 -3.62
CA LYS A 511 -19.42 1.70 -5.00
C LYS A 511 -19.35 3.22 -5.12
N ASN A 512 -20.09 3.93 -4.28
CA ASN A 512 -20.37 5.35 -4.42
C ASN A 512 -19.46 6.27 -3.58
N THR A 513 -18.73 5.72 -2.60
CA THR A 513 -17.89 6.51 -1.69
C THR A 513 -16.52 5.88 -1.49
N ILE A 514 -15.48 6.68 -1.67
CA ILE A 514 -14.08 6.27 -1.50
C ILE A 514 -13.53 6.67 -0.12
N LYS A 515 -14.23 7.57 0.59
CA LYS A 515 -13.78 8.19 1.84
C LYS A 515 -14.33 7.55 3.13
N LYS A 516 -15.01 6.41 3.04
CA LYS A 516 -15.55 5.72 4.22
C LYS A 516 -15.02 4.30 4.30
N TRP A 517 -14.50 3.92 5.47
CA TRP A 517 -14.10 2.55 5.75
C TRP A 517 -15.30 1.77 6.28
N ILE A 518 -15.66 0.69 5.59
CA ILE A 518 -16.82 -0.13 5.97
C ILE A 518 -16.37 -1.44 6.57
N ILE A 519 -16.93 -1.77 7.73
CA ILE A 519 -16.69 -3.04 8.41
C ILE A 519 -18.01 -3.70 8.67
N LYS A 520 -18.14 -4.94 8.19
CA LYS A 520 -19.26 -5.81 8.55
C LYS A 520 -18.73 -6.93 9.44
N ILE A 521 -19.27 -7.00 10.66
CA ILE A 521 -18.92 -7.97 11.69
C ILE A 521 -20.13 -8.88 11.88
N ASP A 522 -20.02 -10.13 11.45
CA ASP A 522 -20.99 -11.16 11.82
C ASP A 522 -20.67 -11.64 13.23
N LEU A 523 -21.51 -11.25 14.18
CA LEU A 523 -21.29 -11.46 15.61
C LEU A 523 -21.17 -12.94 15.98
N ASN A 524 -21.75 -13.85 15.18
CA ASN A 524 -21.72 -15.28 15.44
C ASN A 524 -20.30 -15.86 15.23
N PHE A 525 -19.53 -15.34 14.27
CA PHE A 525 -18.15 -15.77 14.04
C PHE A 525 -17.19 -15.33 15.15
N TYR A 526 -17.51 -14.26 15.89
CA TYR A 526 -16.64 -13.71 16.93
C TYR A 526 -16.99 -14.18 18.35
N ASN A 527 -17.80 -15.24 18.50
CA ASN A 527 -18.19 -15.79 19.80
C ASN A 527 -17.00 -16.05 20.75
N LYS A 528 -15.87 -16.56 20.22
CA LYS A 528 -14.65 -16.80 21.02
C LYS A 528 -14.06 -15.50 21.56
N THR A 529 -13.89 -14.49 20.70
CA THR A 529 -13.37 -13.17 21.07
C THR A 529 -14.31 -12.46 22.05
N LEU A 530 -15.62 -12.52 21.80
CA LEU A 530 -16.63 -11.97 22.71
C LEU A 530 -16.59 -12.65 24.08
N LYS A 531 -16.36 -13.97 24.13
CA LYS A 531 -16.16 -14.72 25.38
C LYS A 531 -14.91 -14.27 26.13
N GLU A 532 -13.79 -14.05 25.45
CA GLU A 532 -12.54 -13.55 26.06
C GLU A 532 -12.76 -12.18 26.71
N ILE A 533 -13.45 -11.27 26.03
CA ILE A 533 -13.79 -9.95 26.56
C ILE A 533 -14.78 -10.07 27.71
N HIS A 534 -15.79 -10.92 27.55
CA HIS A 534 -16.77 -11.20 28.61
C HIS A 534 -16.09 -11.76 29.86
N ALA A 535 -15.10 -12.63 29.74
CA ALA A 535 -14.39 -13.22 30.88
C ALA A 535 -13.61 -12.17 31.69
N LYS A 536 -13.17 -11.09 31.03
CA LYS A 536 -12.48 -9.99 31.71
C LYS A 536 -13.42 -9.04 32.47
N LYS A 537 -14.75 -9.11 32.22
CA LYS A 537 -15.81 -8.21 32.77
C LYS A 537 -15.82 -7.94 34.28
N GLY A 538 -15.22 -8.80 35.11
CA GLY A 538 -15.19 -8.60 36.57
C GLY A 538 -14.58 -7.25 36.98
N LEU A 539 -13.64 -6.72 36.20
CA LEU A 539 -13.01 -5.40 36.41
C LEU A 539 -13.79 -4.23 35.80
N PHE A 540 -14.68 -4.48 34.84
CA PHE A 540 -15.21 -3.45 33.94
C PHE A 540 -16.44 -2.72 34.47
N ARG A 541 -17.28 -3.37 35.29
CA ARG A 541 -18.54 -2.75 35.75
C ARG A 541 -18.32 -1.54 36.66
N GLU A 542 -17.32 -1.59 37.54
CA GLU A 542 -17.04 -0.52 38.51
C GLU A 542 -16.30 0.66 37.87
N GLU A 543 -15.20 0.41 37.16
CA GLU A 543 -14.43 1.47 36.48
C GLU A 543 -15.25 2.17 35.38
N PHE A 544 -16.09 1.44 34.65
CA PHE A 544 -16.95 2.01 33.62
C PHE A 544 -18.05 2.89 34.20
N LYS A 545 -18.73 2.44 35.25
CA LYS A 545 -19.78 3.24 35.89
C LYS A 545 -19.21 4.56 36.36
N ILE A 546 -18.02 4.53 36.96
CA ILE A 546 -17.28 5.72 37.39
C ILE A 546 -16.89 6.63 36.20
N ARG A 547 -16.38 6.09 35.08
CA ARG A 547 -15.97 6.90 33.92
C ARG A 547 -17.15 7.48 33.15
N PHE A 548 -18.21 6.69 32.93
CA PHE A 548 -19.41 7.10 32.20
C PHE A 548 -20.21 8.16 32.98
N GLU A 549 -20.26 8.05 34.31
CA GLU A 549 -20.91 9.05 35.19
C GLU A 549 -20.08 10.35 35.31
N LYS A 550 -18.76 10.31 35.10
CA LYS A 550 -17.88 11.47 35.25
C LYS A 550 -17.68 12.33 34.00
N GLN A 551 -18.17 11.92 32.82
CA GLN A 551 -17.98 12.66 31.55
C GLN A 551 -16.53 13.15 31.31
N GLU A 552 -15.52 12.35 31.66
CA GLU A 552 -14.11 12.75 31.46
C GLU A 552 -13.79 12.94 29.97
N GLU A 553 -12.96 13.94 29.66
CA GLU A 553 -12.69 14.43 28.29
C GLU A 553 -12.24 13.35 27.29
N ASN A 554 -13.18 12.91 26.46
CA ASN A 554 -13.14 12.67 25.01
C ASN A 554 -11.78 12.46 24.29
N ARG A 555 -10.96 11.49 24.69
CA ARG A 555 -10.00 10.85 23.77
C ARG A 555 -9.88 9.35 24.04
N TRP A 556 -9.97 8.55 22.97
CA TRP A 556 -9.45 7.17 23.00
C TRP A 556 -7.96 7.24 23.28
N ASP A 557 -7.52 6.63 24.37
CA ASP A 557 -6.11 6.39 24.59
C ASP A 557 -5.68 5.08 23.87
N LYS A 558 -4.38 4.77 23.96
CA LYS A 558 -3.83 3.57 23.34
C LYS A 558 -4.42 2.29 23.97
N ASN A 559 -4.80 2.33 25.25
CA ASN A 559 -5.36 1.20 25.99
C ASN A 559 -6.80 0.90 25.55
N ASP A 560 -7.62 1.92 25.30
CA ASP A 560 -8.99 1.75 24.81
C ASP A 560 -9.03 1.04 23.43
N MET A 561 -8.11 1.39 22.51
CA MET A 561 -7.97 0.71 21.23
C MET A 561 -7.40 -0.71 21.37
N GLU A 562 -6.46 -0.91 22.29
CA GLU A 562 -5.93 -2.25 22.61
C GLU A 562 -6.93 -3.13 23.37
N GLU A 563 -8.00 -2.60 23.95
CA GLU A 563 -8.95 -3.41 24.73
C GLU A 563 -10.28 -3.66 24.00
N TYR A 564 -10.86 -2.63 23.38
CA TYR A 564 -12.15 -2.71 22.69
C TYR A 564 -12.02 -2.66 21.17
N GLY A 565 -11.04 -1.88 20.68
CA GLY A 565 -10.66 -1.88 19.28
C GLY A 565 -10.24 -3.27 18.80
N LYS A 566 -9.75 -4.15 19.70
CA LYS A 566 -9.37 -5.55 19.37
C LYS A 566 -10.48 -6.38 18.72
N VAL A 567 -11.76 -6.21 19.04
CA VAL A 567 -12.82 -6.97 18.33
C VAL A 567 -12.91 -6.52 16.88
N ILE A 568 -12.86 -5.20 16.67
CA ILE A 568 -12.99 -4.57 15.37
C ILE A 568 -11.70 -4.81 14.55
N LEU A 569 -10.54 -4.69 15.18
CA LEU A 569 -9.21 -4.99 14.63
C LEU A 569 -9.07 -6.49 14.31
N LYS A 570 -9.46 -7.41 15.20
CA LYS A 570 -9.51 -8.86 14.88
C LYS A 570 -10.45 -9.15 13.72
N ALA A 571 -11.60 -8.47 13.68
CA ALA A 571 -12.55 -8.63 12.58
C ALA A 571 -12.03 -8.09 11.24
N LEU A 572 -11.08 -7.16 11.27
CA LEU A 572 -10.42 -6.61 10.09
C LEU A 572 -9.18 -7.37 9.65
N ILE A 573 -8.33 -7.73 10.61
CA ILE A 573 -6.95 -8.11 10.34
C ILE A 573 -6.79 -9.64 10.23
N ASN A 574 -7.80 -10.44 10.64
CA ASN A 574 -7.68 -11.89 10.74
C ASN A 574 -6.40 -12.24 11.54
N GLU A 575 -6.30 -11.75 12.77
CA GLU A 575 -5.09 -11.85 13.62
C GLU A 575 -4.56 -13.29 13.80
N ASP A 576 -5.36 -14.32 13.53
CA ASP A 576 -4.93 -15.72 13.60
C ASP A 576 -3.91 -16.10 12.49
N GLU A 577 -3.66 -15.25 11.47
CA GLU A 577 -2.77 -15.56 10.33
C GLU A 577 -1.61 -14.57 10.04
N LYS A 578 -1.51 -13.41 10.70
CA LYS A 578 -0.50 -12.38 10.35
C LYS A 578 0.53 -12.12 11.46
N ASP A 579 1.83 -12.24 11.10
CA ASP A 579 2.99 -11.96 11.96
C ASP A 579 2.91 -10.52 12.51
N THR A 580 2.77 -10.39 13.83
CA THR A 580 2.43 -9.16 14.58
C THR A 580 3.58 -8.15 14.69
N ARG A 581 4.67 -8.31 13.91
CA ARG A 581 5.90 -7.52 14.06
C ARG A 581 5.98 -6.27 13.17
N HIS A 582 5.00 -6.04 12.31
CA HIS A 582 4.91 -4.81 11.52
C HIS A 582 3.49 -4.24 11.62
N VAL A 583 3.36 -3.05 12.22
CA VAL A 583 2.13 -2.26 12.23
C VAL A 583 1.86 -1.86 10.78
N SER A 584 1.11 -2.69 10.08
CA SER A 584 0.84 -2.54 8.65
C SER A 584 0.24 -1.17 8.33
N LEU A 585 0.54 -0.62 7.15
CA LEU A 585 -0.13 0.58 6.61
C LEU A 585 -1.66 0.52 6.81
N GLU A 586 -2.24 -0.67 6.63
CA GLU A 586 -3.66 -0.96 6.84
C GLU A 586 -4.14 -0.68 8.28
N GLU A 587 -3.39 -1.11 9.29
CA GLU A 587 -3.72 -0.86 10.70
C GLU A 587 -3.67 0.63 11.04
N ASN A 588 -2.64 1.34 10.58
CA ASN A 588 -2.51 2.77 10.81
C ASN A 588 -3.61 3.57 10.12
N LEU A 589 -3.93 3.23 8.87
CA LEU A 589 -5.05 3.82 8.16
C LEU A 589 -6.36 3.55 8.92
N PHE A 590 -6.63 2.30 9.31
CA PHE A 590 -7.81 1.98 10.11
C PHE A 590 -7.91 2.84 11.36
N ARG A 591 -6.83 2.95 12.15
CA ARG A 591 -6.81 3.77 13.37
C ARG A 591 -7.14 5.23 13.07
N SER A 592 -6.67 5.75 11.95
CA SER A 592 -6.95 7.13 11.54
C SER A 592 -8.40 7.33 11.10
N PHE A 593 -8.91 6.46 10.22
CA PHE A 593 -10.32 6.48 9.80
C PHE A 593 -11.26 6.37 11.01
N PHE A 594 -10.92 5.50 11.96
CA PHE A 594 -11.66 5.30 13.20
C PHE A 594 -11.72 6.56 14.04
N LYS A 595 -10.57 7.21 14.26
CA LYS A 595 -10.45 8.42 15.08
C LYS A 595 -11.16 9.62 14.44
N ASN A 596 -11.16 9.69 13.12
CA ASN A 596 -11.78 10.78 12.36
C ASN A 596 -13.31 10.65 12.22
N GLY A 597 -13.90 9.50 12.58
CA GLY A 597 -15.33 9.27 12.36
C GLY A 597 -15.66 8.88 10.92
N ASP A 598 -14.67 8.40 10.17
CA ASP A 598 -14.78 8.05 8.76
C ASP A 598 -15.10 6.58 8.52
N MET A 599 -15.79 5.97 9.48
CA MET A 599 -16.17 4.57 9.41
C MET A 599 -17.67 4.30 9.51
N ILE A 600 -18.05 3.20 8.88
CA ILE A 600 -19.35 2.55 9.05
C ILE A 600 -19.11 1.15 9.59
N ILE A 601 -19.56 0.92 10.83
CA ILE A 601 -19.38 -0.35 11.54
C ILE A 601 -20.74 -1.04 11.59
N MET A 602 -20.85 -2.24 11.03
CA MET A 602 -22.07 -3.00 10.93
C MET A 602 -21.96 -4.28 11.75
N PHE A 603 -22.78 -4.42 12.78
CA PHE A 603 -22.90 -5.62 13.60
C PHE A 603 -24.09 -6.46 13.11
N ASP A 604 -23.82 -7.62 12.54
CA ASP A 604 -24.82 -8.53 12.00
C ASP A 604 -25.12 -9.66 13.01
N GLY A 605 -26.39 -9.98 13.23
CA GLY A 605 -26.81 -11.12 14.05
C GLY A 605 -26.77 -10.90 15.56
N PHE A 606 -27.16 -9.73 16.08
CA PHE A 606 -27.16 -9.47 17.53
C PHE A 606 -28.02 -10.47 18.33
N ASP A 607 -29.11 -10.96 17.73
CA ASP A 607 -29.95 -12.00 18.34
C ASP A 607 -29.26 -13.36 18.50
N GLU A 608 -28.19 -13.63 17.75
CA GLU A 608 -27.48 -14.92 17.77
C GLU A 608 -26.50 -15.04 18.95
N ILE A 609 -26.08 -13.92 19.51
CA ILE A 609 -25.19 -13.86 20.69
C ILE A 609 -25.95 -13.58 22.00
N ASN A 610 -27.23 -13.24 21.91
CA ASN A 610 -28.09 -12.99 23.07
C ASN A 610 -28.49 -14.33 23.75
N PRO A 611 -28.53 -14.41 25.09
CA PRO A 611 -28.19 -13.35 26.07
C PRO A 611 -26.71 -13.35 26.46
N ARG A 612 -25.93 -14.32 25.98
CA ARG A 612 -24.58 -14.62 26.52
C ARG A 612 -23.60 -13.45 26.40
N TYR A 613 -23.61 -12.73 25.29
CA TYR A 613 -22.63 -11.67 25.02
C TYR A 613 -23.27 -10.33 24.66
N GLU A 614 -24.60 -10.20 24.82
CA GLU A 614 -25.33 -8.99 24.42
C GLU A 614 -24.77 -7.72 25.06
N GLU A 615 -24.43 -7.80 26.35
CA GLU A 615 -23.92 -6.70 27.15
C GLU A 615 -22.53 -6.25 26.67
N VAL A 616 -21.71 -7.16 26.13
CA VAL A 616 -20.41 -6.80 25.55
C VAL A 616 -20.60 -5.98 24.28
N VAL A 617 -21.51 -6.39 23.40
CA VAL A 617 -21.75 -5.70 22.14
C VAL A 617 -22.46 -4.36 22.36
N LYS A 618 -23.44 -4.30 23.28
CA LYS A 618 -24.05 -3.03 23.70
C LYS A 618 -22.99 -2.06 24.20
N TYR A 619 -22.09 -2.54 25.04
CA TYR A 619 -20.97 -1.76 25.57
C TYR A 619 -20.08 -1.20 24.45
N ILE A 620 -19.62 -2.07 23.53
CA ILE A 620 -18.80 -1.64 22.38
C ILE A 620 -19.54 -0.56 21.58
N CYS A 621 -20.84 -0.73 21.32
CA CYS A 621 -21.63 0.26 20.59
C CYS A 621 -21.72 1.60 21.32
N LEU A 622 -21.88 1.58 22.65
CA LEU A 622 -21.93 2.80 23.48
C LEU A 622 -20.60 3.55 23.47
N GLU A 623 -19.47 2.84 23.60
CA GLU A 623 -18.12 3.42 23.52
C GLU A 623 -17.82 4.01 22.15
N LEU A 624 -18.17 3.30 21.08
CA LEU A 624 -18.03 3.81 19.71
C LEU A 624 -18.84 5.10 19.52
N LYS A 625 -20.07 5.13 20.06
CA LYS A 625 -20.96 6.29 19.95
C LYS A 625 -20.49 7.48 20.78
N SER A 626 -19.98 7.26 21.99
CA SER A 626 -19.58 8.35 22.90
C SER A 626 -18.27 9.01 22.45
N LYS A 627 -17.33 8.22 21.92
CA LYS A 627 -15.97 8.69 21.67
C LYS A 627 -15.63 8.91 20.19
N THR A 628 -16.51 8.54 19.25
CA THR A 628 -16.27 8.74 17.81
C THR A 628 -17.52 9.22 17.08
N LYS A 629 -17.35 9.77 15.88
CA LYS A 629 -18.45 10.11 14.97
C LYS A 629 -18.81 8.97 14.01
N ASN A 630 -18.34 7.75 14.28
CA ASN A 630 -18.54 6.62 13.40
C ASN A 630 -20.03 6.23 13.34
N GLN A 631 -20.46 5.79 12.17
CA GLN A 631 -21.80 5.31 11.96
C GLN A 631 -21.91 3.84 12.34
N ILE A 632 -22.97 3.47 13.06
CA ILE A 632 -23.13 2.10 13.59
C ILE A 632 -24.44 1.50 13.10
N TRP A 633 -24.39 0.31 12.52
CA TRP A 633 -25.56 -0.45 12.07
C TRP A 633 -25.63 -1.75 12.83
N ILE A 634 -26.83 -2.15 13.28
CA ILE A 634 -27.01 -3.41 14.01
C ILE A 634 -28.24 -4.13 13.50
N THR A 635 -28.11 -5.42 13.17
CA THR A 635 -29.27 -6.27 12.86
C THR A 635 -29.66 -7.12 14.08
N THR A 636 -30.96 -7.31 14.27
CA THR A 636 -31.49 -8.17 15.34
C THR A 636 -32.89 -8.71 15.00
N ARG A 637 -33.48 -9.52 15.90
CA ARG A 637 -34.89 -9.91 15.83
C ARG A 637 -35.79 -8.90 16.53
N THR A 638 -37.04 -8.81 16.07
CA THR A 638 -38.03 -7.83 16.56
C THR A 638 -38.28 -7.90 18.07
N ASN A 639 -38.12 -9.07 18.70
CA ASN A 639 -38.30 -9.24 20.15
C ASN A 639 -37.18 -8.57 20.97
N LEU A 640 -35.99 -8.39 20.42
CA LEU A 640 -34.85 -7.71 21.09
C LEU A 640 -34.72 -6.24 20.68
N GLN A 641 -35.57 -5.79 19.76
CA GLN A 641 -35.51 -4.45 19.20
C GLN A 641 -35.65 -3.37 20.27
N ASN A 642 -36.71 -3.44 21.08
CA ASN A 642 -37.03 -2.39 22.05
C ASN A 642 -35.94 -2.26 23.12
N ASP A 643 -35.39 -3.38 23.59
CA ASP A 643 -34.30 -3.38 24.57
C ASP A 643 -33.03 -2.77 23.97
N LEU A 644 -32.66 -3.19 22.76
CA LEU A 644 -31.49 -2.64 22.08
C LEU A 644 -31.66 -1.14 21.76
N GLU A 645 -32.87 -0.71 21.40
CA GLU A 645 -33.18 0.69 21.12
C GLU A 645 -33.07 1.56 22.38
N ARG A 646 -33.66 1.08 23.49
CA ARG A 646 -33.57 1.73 24.80
C ARG A 646 -32.11 1.84 25.26
N ASP A 647 -31.39 0.74 25.24
CA ASP A 647 -30.05 0.66 25.83
C ASP A 647 -29.02 1.48 25.03
N LEU A 648 -29.14 1.52 23.70
CA LEU A 648 -28.26 2.32 22.84
C LEU A 648 -28.72 3.78 22.70
N LYS A 649 -29.79 4.18 23.41
CA LYS A 649 -30.46 5.47 23.28
C LYS A 649 -30.67 5.80 21.79
N LYS A 650 -31.19 4.83 21.05
CA LYS A 650 -31.23 4.82 19.59
C LYS A 650 -32.40 5.67 19.07
N LYS A 651 -32.17 6.20 17.86
CA LYS A 651 -32.91 7.34 17.31
C LYS A 651 -33.58 7.09 15.96
N TYR A 652 -33.41 5.91 15.34
CA TYR A 652 -33.96 5.59 14.01
C TYR A 652 -34.27 4.10 13.85
N ARG A 653 -35.46 3.79 13.30
CA ARG A 653 -35.96 2.43 13.05
C ARG A 653 -36.10 2.16 11.56
N LEU A 654 -35.52 1.06 11.09
CA LEU A 654 -35.72 0.57 9.74
C LEU A 654 -36.45 -0.78 9.75
N LYS A 655 -37.45 -0.91 8.89
CA LYS A 655 -38.18 -2.16 8.67
C LYS A 655 -37.92 -2.67 7.25
N ILE A 656 -37.69 -3.97 7.14
CA ILE A 656 -37.55 -4.64 5.85
C ILE A 656 -38.95 -4.89 5.29
N LEU A 657 -39.12 -4.58 4.02
CA LEU A 657 -40.38 -4.73 3.34
C LEU A 657 -40.34 -5.97 2.48
N LYS A 658 -41.39 -6.79 2.59
CA LYS A 658 -41.66 -7.82 1.61
C LYS A 658 -42.29 -7.14 0.40
N HIS A 659 -41.79 -7.47 -0.78
CA HIS A 659 -42.53 -7.27 -2.03
C HIS A 659 -43.81 -8.09 -2.00
#